data_AF-A0A7W4W5A3-F1
#
_entry.id   AF-A0A7W4W5A3-F1
#
_cell.length_a   1.000
_cell.length_b   1.000
_cell.length_c   1.000
_cell.angle_alpha   90.00
_cell.angle_beta   90.00
_cell.angle_gamma   90.00
#
_symmetry.space_group_name_H-M   'P 1'
#
loop_
_entity.id
_entity.type
_entity.pdbx_description
1 polymer ?
#
loop_
_entity_poly.entity_id
_entity_poly.type
_entity_poly.pdbx_seq_one_letter_code
_entity_poly.pdbx_strand_id
1 'polypeptide(L)'
;MLSPVKLLLASSLLLSGFLQAQSSCPGASYLATSCRDGVCRTDAGENPTNCPEDCADKSTQVMAYYTQAATCPPTNIYEPGSVSELQDTIRTIVSNGRKVKPAGTSHSATDIICADTNGDVVRSKNLKNIGPVEPFESHPMTVEVEAGVKFQELQEHLHNEGYSHGLASTGYGGISIGGAVATGAHGSSLLQSSTISSYVVALDVVGADGNITRYSEATTGQSNPTLWKALKTNLGLLGFVARVRLKLEPQFNMNVQVKYTTEDAFVNSPTGVADTVAGCDYVFLNWFPGQDTVQYLCGTRTNAPVDSPHAQNRLFTPDVSQSESDFAPNGLQLAMCDDNLKCDIESRRINDYQSSPPLIIAQNSTPDAEAVSRHSNLTGYSHRMITLQAEVFHRKNPEFSQLEYEGAMPMSQIQAAVQYLKSIYDRDDVCQPLIGTIMRFDRADDGLLMSANHARSGVAHNEQMVHLEFVEFWGYGLDDGGLERWVSTPYSEVIKHLVNNYNYWPHWGKNDEWVFTHPAVIARNSAERTLFNQAIAQLDPYGVFSTGASRRHGFISPQEGGNFAEHYYGNCSSQDSDGDGISDCTDRKPNEYSGMYMRIDDDGVGSGTCNVADSWNEMRSNFGADQEQNMRAGWDYDTKNHSYHASSYNWDPVWPNSGGRSWEVLMSAEFTADAAGRYCFSQDNGSTGTGIAQGWNACAQVWVNKNIVSEVGHDSALLRQGCVDLATNQTIRLDLYNRHHNANLSRSFISRPRWCFGGSSDCTPDRKFEQNQLKAISHENLPQ
;
A
#
# COMPACT_ATOMS: atom_id res chain seq x y z
N MET A 1 -22.33 -20.12 -31.00
CA MET A 1 -23.65 -19.45 -30.99
C MET A 1 -24.69 -20.43 -30.48
N LEU A 2 -25.05 -20.34 -29.20
CA LEU A 2 -26.14 -21.14 -28.60
C LEU A 2 -27.44 -20.32 -28.62
N SER A 3 -28.57 -20.98 -28.90
CA SER A 3 -29.87 -20.38 -29.20
C SER A 3 -30.55 -19.73 -27.98
N PRO A 4 -31.31 -18.61 -28.15
CA PRO A 4 -32.00 -17.87 -27.08
C PRO A 4 -33.02 -18.67 -26.26
N VAL A 5 -33.41 -19.86 -26.73
CA VAL A 5 -34.48 -20.67 -26.14
C VAL A 5 -34.04 -21.41 -24.87
N LYS A 6 -32.73 -21.58 -24.63
CA LYS A 6 -32.22 -22.15 -23.36
C LYS A 6 -32.12 -21.12 -22.22
N LEU A 7 -32.12 -19.82 -22.50
CA LEU A 7 -32.10 -18.75 -21.47
C LEU A 7 -33.45 -18.62 -20.73
N LEU A 8 -34.56 -18.97 -21.40
CA LEU A 8 -35.92 -18.88 -20.85
C LEU A 8 -36.29 -20.05 -19.93
N LEU A 9 -35.66 -21.22 -20.12
CA LEU A 9 -35.85 -22.38 -19.23
C LEU A 9 -35.05 -22.24 -17.92
N ALA A 10 -33.89 -21.57 -17.97
CA ALA A 10 -33.13 -21.21 -16.77
C ALA A 10 -33.91 -20.24 -15.86
N SER A 11 -34.64 -19.27 -16.43
CA SER A 11 -35.42 -18.28 -15.67
C SER A 11 -36.65 -18.87 -14.95
N SER A 12 -37.27 -19.92 -15.49
CA SER A 12 -38.40 -20.61 -14.84
C SER A 12 -37.99 -21.59 -13.74
N LEU A 13 -36.80 -22.20 -13.84
CA LEU A 13 -36.23 -23.06 -12.78
C LEU A 13 -35.68 -22.22 -11.60
N LEU A 14 -35.23 -20.99 -11.89
CA LEU A 14 -34.83 -20.02 -10.87
C LEU A 14 -36.02 -19.66 -9.96
N LEU A 15 -37.19 -19.26 -10.48
CA LEU A 15 -38.27 -18.77 -9.61
C LEU A 15 -38.83 -19.77 -8.59
N SER A 16 -38.83 -21.09 -8.86
CA SER A 16 -39.31 -22.09 -7.91
C SER A 16 -38.26 -22.56 -6.89
N GLY A 17 -36.96 -22.39 -7.20
CA GLY A 17 -35.86 -22.67 -6.27
C GLY A 17 -35.58 -21.53 -5.28
N PHE A 18 -36.01 -20.30 -5.61
CA PHE A 18 -35.77 -19.10 -4.81
C PHE A 18 -36.41 -19.12 -3.41
N LEU A 19 -37.46 -19.91 -3.18
CA LEU A 19 -38.19 -19.92 -1.90
C LEU A 19 -37.81 -21.08 -0.96
N GLN A 20 -36.96 -22.02 -1.40
CA GLN A 20 -36.55 -23.18 -0.60
C GLN A 20 -35.03 -23.27 -0.33
N ALA A 21 -34.23 -22.37 -0.92
CA ALA A 21 -32.75 -22.41 -0.83
C ALA A 21 -32.15 -21.59 0.33
N GLN A 22 -32.95 -21.07 1.26
CA GLN A 22 -32.43 -20.26 2.38
C GLN A 22 -31.65 -21.08 3.44
N SER A 23 -31.49 -22.41 3.30
CA SER A 23 -30.88 -23.23 4.36
C SER A 23 -29.71 -24.14 3.97
N SER A 24 -29.07 -24.02 2.80
CA SER A 24 -27.80 -24.77 2.58
C SER A 24 -26.81 -24.27 1.54
N CYS A 25 -27.15 -23.38 0.61
CA CYS A 25 -26.15 -22.75 -0.26
C CYS A 25 -26.56 -21.32 -0.64
N PRO A 26 -25.72 -20.31 -0.44
CA PRO A 26 -26.01 -18.90 -0.76
C PRO A 26 -25.99 -18.59 -2.28
N GLY A 27 -26.12 -19.59 -3.15
CA GLY A 27 -25.80 -19.52 -4.59
C GLY A 27 -26.55 -18.48 -5.44
N ALA A 28 -27.55 -17.80 -4.89
CA ALA A 28 -28.21 -16.67 -5.54
C ALA A 28 -28.26 -15.45 -4.61
N SER A 29 -27.16 -15.16 -3.93
CA SER A 29 -27.03 -13.91 -3.18
C SER A 29 -27.00 -12.75 -4.17
N TYR A 30 -27.95 -11.83 -4.03
CA TYR A 30 -27.96 -10.58 -4.78
C TYR A 30 -26.64 -9.79 -4.58
N LEU A 31 -25.96 -9.99 -3.43
CA LEU A 31 -24.64 -9.42 -3.15
C LEU A 31 -23.54 -9.95 -4.08
N ALA A 32 -23.60 -11.20 -4.52
CA ALA A 32 -22.61 -11.74 -5.46
C ALA A 32 -22.69 -11.07 -6.85
N THR A 33 -23.85 -10.50 -7.18
CA THR A 33 -24.07 -9.69 -8.40
C THR A 33 -23.90 -8.19 -8.20
N SER A 34 -24.26 -7.67 -7.04
CA SER A 34 -24.31 -6.22 -6.81
C SER A 34 -22.99 -5.65 -6.33
N CYS A 35 -22.20 -6.44 -5.59
CA CYS A 35 -20.90 -6.02 -5.08
C CYS A 35 -19.80 -6.00 -6.16
N ARG A 36 -18.88 -5.04 -6.03
CA ARG A 36 -17.78 -4.61 -6.92
C ARG A 36 -18.20 -3.73 -8.11
N ASP A 37 -19.39 -3.13 -8.06
CA ASP A 37 -19.82 -2.21 -9.12
C ASP A 37 -19.40 -0.74 -8.86
N GLY A 38 -18.74 -0.49 -7.72
CA GLY A 38 -18.30 0.82 -7.27
C GLY A 38 -19.38 1.65 -6.59
N VAL A 39 -20.57 1.11 -6.36
CA VAL A 39 -21.71 1.79 -5.74
C VAL A 39 -22.21 0.99 -4.53
N CYS A 40 -22.04 1.54 -3.33
CA CYS A 40 -22.60 0.92 -2.12
C CYS A 40 -24.14 0.96 -2.12
N ARG A 41 -24.78 -0.15 -2.50
CA ARG A 41 -26.24 -0.32 -2.63
C ARG A 41 -26.85 -0.87 -1.35
N THR A 42 -27.24 0.04 -0.46
CA THR A 42 -27.94 -0.34 0.78
C THR A 42 -29.27 -1.07 0.55
N ASP A 43 -29.94 -0.85 -0.59
CA ASP A 43 -31.12 -1.58 -1.03
C ASP A 43 -30.82 -3.03 -1.45
N ALA A 44 -29.57 -3.30 -1.83
CA ALA A 44 -29.04 -4.65 -2.05
C ALA A 44 -28.57 -5.34 -0.76
N GLY A 45 -28.58 -4.63 0.37
CA GLY A 45 -28.06 -5.12 1.66
C GLY A 45 -26.54 -5.01 1.78
N GLU A 46 -25.88 -4.26 0.89
CA GLU A 46 -24.44 -4.01 0.95
C GLU A 46 -24.09 -3.13 2.15
N ASN A 47 -22.97 -3.46 2.78
CA ASN A 47 -22.38 -2.73 3.88
C ASN A 47 -20.87 -3.00 3.94
N PRO A 48 -20.10 -2.24 4.75
CA PRO A 48 -18.64 -2.41 4.84
C PRO A 48 -18.17 -3.79 5.30
N THR A 49 -19.03 -4.67 5.82
CA THR A 49 -18.65 -6.02 6.27
C THR A 49 -18.83 -7.06 5.17
N ASN A 50 -19.92 -6.99 4.40
CA ASN A 50 -20.26 -8.00 3.38
C ASN A 50 -19.96 -7.59 1.93
N CYS A 51 -19.70 -6.30 1.70
CA CYS A 51 -19.25 -5.73 0.44
C CYS A 51 -18.33 -4.51 0.72
N PRO A 52 -17.19 -4.71 1.41
CA PRO A 52 -16.24 -3.64 1.65
C PRO A 52 -15.67 -3.03 0.36
N GLU A 53 -15.68 -3.75 -0.75
CA GLU A 53 -15.21 -3.29 -2.07
C GLU A 53 -15.86 -1.96 -2.49
N ASP A 54 -17.17 -1.86 -2.26
CA ASP A 54 -18.00 -0.72 -2.63
C ASP A 54 -18.34 0.17 -1.42
N CYS A 55 -18.49 -0.43 -0.23
CA CYS A 55 -19.02 0.26 0.94
C CYS A 55 -17.98 0.74 1.96
N ALA A 56 -16.76 0.18 1.97
CA ALA A 56 -15.74 0.63 2.93
C ALA A 56 -15.22 2.03 2.57
N ASP A 57 -15.06 2.89 3.57
CA ASP A 57 -14.45 4.20 3.36
C ASP A 57 -12.94 4.05 3.20
N LYS A 58 -12.48 4.04 1.95
CA LYS A 58 -11.05 3.88 1.60
C LYS A 58 -10.15 5.00 2.13
N SER A 59 -10.72 6.11 2.63
CA SER A 59 -9.95 7.17 3.29
C SER A 59 -9.59 6.84 4.73
N THR A 60 -10.36 5.95 5.37
CA THR A 60 -10.17 5.56 6.78
C THR A 60 -10.01 4.06 7.00
N GLN A 61 -10.26 3.21 6.01
CA GLN A 61 -10.19 1.76 6.14
C GLN A 61 -9.15 1.15 5.19
N VAL A 62 -8.20 0.42 5.76
CA VAL A 62 -7.29 -0.42 4.98
C VAL A 62 -8.00 -1.70 4.61
N MET A 63 -7.99 -2.02 3.31
CA MET A 63 -8.56 -3.24 2.77
C MET A 63 -7.46 -4.19 2.32
N ALA A 64 -7.63 -5.48 2.63
CA ALA A 64 -6.88 -6.53 1.99
C ALA A 64 -7.20 -6.56 0.48
N TYR A 65 -6.24 -6.98 -0.32
CA TYR A 65 -6.39 -7.14 -1.75
C TYR A 65 -7.46 -8.18 -2.12
N TYR A 66 -7.52 -9.29 -1.39
CA TYR A 66 -8.62 -10.26 -1.48
C TYR A 66 -9.77 -9.81 -0.58
N THR A 67 -10.32 -8.66 -0.93
CA THR A 67 -11.36 -7.90 -0.22
C THR A 67 -12.39 -8.80 0.45
N GLN A 68 -12.70 -8.62 1.74
CA GLN A 68 -13.48 -9.49 2.65
C GLN A 68 -12.69 -10.47 3.52
N ALA A 69 -11.55 -11.01 3.08
CA ALA A 69 -10.76 -11.91 3.92
C ALA A 69 -10.23 -11.21 5.20
N ALA A 70 -9.90 -9.92 5.08
CA ALA A 70 -9.62 -9.04 6.20
C ALA A 70 -10.17 -7.64 5.94
N THR A 71 -11.00 -7.14 6.86
CA THR A 71 -11.50 -5.76 6.88
C THR A 71 -10.99 -5.08 8.13
N CYS A 72 -10.12 -4.09 7.98
CA CYS A 72 -9.56 -3.38 9.12
C CYS A 72 -10.57 -2.37 9.71
N PRO A 73 -10.50 -2.11 11.03
CA PRO A 73 -11.28 -1.03 11.62
C PRO A 73 -10.88 0.33 11.02
N PRO A 74 -11.79 1.32 11.02
CA PRO A 74 -11.44 2.69 10.65
C PRO A 74 -10.26 3.23 11.49
N THR A 75 -9.32 3.86 10.81
CA THR A 75 -8.05 4.38 11.32
C THR A 75 -7.62 5.60 10.50
N ASN A 76 -6.68 6.40 11.02
CA ASN A 76 -6.05 7.44 10.22
C ASN A 76 -5.07 6.80 9.24
N ILE A 77 -5.08 7.26 7.99
CA ILE A 77 -4.17 6.78 6.95
C ILE A 77 -3.32 7.93 6.45
N TYR A 78 -2.00 7.77 6.54
CA TYR A 78 -1.01 8.73 6.04
C TYR A 78 -0.27 8.15 4.84
N GLU A 79 -0.05 8.95 3.80
CA GLU A 79 0.66 8.54 2.57
C GLU A 79 1.82 9.50 2.27
N PRO A 80 2.89 9.53 3.10
CA PRO A 80 3.96 10.51 2.97
C PRO A 80 4.64 10.45 1.59
N GLY A 81 4.85 11.63 0.99
CA GLY A 81 5.46 11.79 -0.34
C GLY A 81 6.99 11.78 -0.34
N SER A 82 7.62 11.79 0.84
CA SER A 82 9.08 11.71 0.98
C SER A 82 9.51 11.04 2.27
N VAL A 83 10.77 10.60 2.33
CA VAL A 83 11.34 10.04 3.56
C VAL A 83 11.35 11.05 4.71
N SER A 84 11.55 12.35 4.45
CA SER A 84 11.47 13.38 5.49
C SER A 84 10.06 13.47 6.06
N GLU A 85 9.05 13.53 5.19
CA GLU A 85 7.65 13.57 5.60
C GLU A 85 7.23 12.30 6.34
N LEU A 86 7.77 11.13 5.95
CA LEU A 86 7.59 9.89 6.70
C LEU A 86 8.14 10.00 8.13
N GLN A 87 9.34 10.57 8.30
CA GLN A 87 9.93 10.79 9.61
C GLN A 87 9.06 11.73 10.45
N ASP A 88 8.59 12.83 9.86
CA ASP A 88 7.72 13.80 10.53
C ASP A 88 6.37 13.16 10.90
N THR A 89 5.76 12.42 9.99
CA THR A 89 4.52 11.64 10.22
C THR A 89 4.66 10.69 11.42
N ILE A 90 5.76 9.94 11.50
CA ILE A 90 6.00 9.03 12.62
C ILE A 90 6.15 9.81 13.94
N ARG A 91 6.82 10.96 13.93
CA ARG A 91 6.91 11.82 15.12
C ARG A 91 5.54 12.31 15.56
N THR A 92 4.69 12.74 14.63
CA THR A 92 3.32 13.20 14.90
C THR A 92 2.50 12.10 15.55
N ILE A 93 2.52 10.88 15.00
CA ILE A 93 1.71 9.78 15.51
C ILE A 93 2.21 9.37 16.91
N VAL A 94 3.52 9.18 17.07
CA VAL A 94 4.09 8.61 18.30
C VAL A 94 4.08 9.62 19.46
N SER A 95 4.33 10.91 19.19
CA SER A 95 4.22 11.96 20.21
C SER A 95 2.79 12.13 20.73
N ASN A 96 1.78 11.86 19.90
CA ASN A 96 0.37 11.82 20.31
C ASN A 96 -0.03 10.52 21.05
N GLY A 97 0.93 9.66 21.40
CA GLY A 97 0.65 8.41 22.13
C GLY A 97 -0.10 7.39 21.27
N ARG A 98 -0.04 7.49 19.94
CA ARG A 98 -0.64 6.55 19.00
C ARG A 98 0.41 5.61 18.42
N LYS A 99 -0.04 4.41 18.07
CA LYS A 99 0.80 3.38 17.44
C LYS A 99 0.90 3.60 15.93
N VAL A 100 1.91 3.02 15.30
CA VAL A 100 2.15 3.12 13.85
C VAL A 100 2.07 1.73 13.21
N LYS A 101 1.28 1.60 12.16
CA LYS A 101 1.26 0.41 11.30
C LYS A 101 1.81 0.73 9.90
N PRO A 102 3.03 0.26 9.56
CA PRO A 102 3.53 0.34 8.20
C PRO A 102 2.68 -0.51 7.26
N ALA A 103 2.34 0.05 6.10
CA ALA A 103 1.59 -0.63 5.06
C ALA A 103 2.14 -0.34 3.65
N GLY A 104 1.96 -1.32 2.76
CA GLY A 104 2.27 -1.21 1.34
C GLY A 104 1.00 -1.13 0.49
N THR A 105 0.89 -2.04 -0.46
CA THR A 105 -0.29 -2.21 -1.32
C THR A 105 -1.40 -3.04 -0.67
N SER A 106 -1.23 -3.46 0.59
CA SER A 106 -2.20 -4.26 1.36
C SER A 106 -2.57 -5.60 0.70
N HIS A 107 -1.60 -6.26 0.07
CA HIS A 107 -1.82 -7.53 -0.64
C HIS A 107 -1.82 -8.78 0.25
N SER A 108 -1.60 -8.65 1.55
CA SER A 108 -1.72 -9.81 2.44
C SER A 108 -3.20 -10.18 2.63
N ALA A 109 -3.48 -11.48 2.76
CA ALA A 109 -4.82 -12.02 3.02
C ALA A 109 -5.20 -12.04 4.52
N THR A 110 -4.35 -11.49 5.39
CA THR A 110 -4.47 -11.56 6.86
C THR A 110 -4.65 -10.18 7.49
N ASP A 111 -5.08 -10.15 8.74
CA ASP A 111 -5.18 -8.91 9.52
C ASP A 111 -3.82 -8.34 9.95
N ILE A 112 -2.70 -8.92 9.47
CA ILE A 112 -1.35 -8.35 9.58
C ILE A 112 -1.27 -6.96 8.95
N ILE A 113 -2.22 -6.55 8.11
CA ILE A 113 -2.29 -5.20 7.52
C ILE A 113 -3.01 -4.19 8.40
N CYS A 114 -3.70 -4.65 9.45
CA CYS A 114 -4.54 -3.80 10.29
C CYS A 114 -3.77 -3.14 11.43
N ALA A 115 -4.16 -1.92 11.76
CA ALA A 115 -3.73 -1.23 12.97
C ALA A 115 -4.62 -1.61 14.16
N ASP A 116 -4.09 -1.41 15.38
CA ASP A 116 -4.92 -1.42 16.60
C ASP A 116 -5.90 -0.23 16.59
N THR A 117 -6.93 -0.26 17.43
CA THR A 117 -7.88 0.86 17.58
C THR A 117 -7.21 2.19 17.97
N ASN A 118 -6.05 2.15 18.65
CA ASN A 118 -5.23 3.31 18.98
C ASN A 118 -4.00 3.46 18.07
N GLY A 119 -4.03 2.86 16.88
CA GLY A 119 -2.97 2.91 15.89
C GLY A 119 -3.40 3.58 14.60
N ASP A 120 -2.41 4.14 13.91
CA ASP A 120 -2.53 4.82 12.63
C ASP A 120 -1.75 4.07 11.57
N VAL A 121 -2.25 4.05 10.34
CA VAL A 121 -1.59 3.40 9.21
C VAL A 121 -0.76 4.41 8.45
N VAL A 122 0.51 4.08 8.22
CA VAL A 122 1.39 4.85 7.35
C VAL A 122 1.69 4.01 6.12
N ARG A 123 1.34 4.50 4.93
CA ARG A 123 1.51 3.80 3.66
C ARG A 123 2.73 4.30 2.91
N SER A 124 3.54 3.36 2.45
CA SER A 124 4.69 3.63 1.58
C SER A 124 4.31 4.08 0.16
N LYS A 125 3.02 4.13 -0.19
CA LYS A 125 2.50 4.29 -1.56
C LYS A 125 3.15 5.40 -2.39
N ASN A 126 3.47 6.56 -1.79
CA ASN A 126 4.06 7.70 -2.52
C ASN A 126 5.59 7.73 -2.46
N LEU A 127 6.23 6.82 -1.72
CA LEU A 127 7.69 6.62 -1.69
C LEU A 127 8.11 5.75 -2.88
N LYS A 128 8.32 6.39 -4.03
CA LYS A 128 8.44 5.74 -5.34
C LYS A 128 9.79 5.94 -6.04
N ASN A 129 10.78 6.52 -5.36
CA ASN A 129 12.07 6.75 -5.99
C ASN A 129 12.84 5.44 -6.24
N ILE A 130 13.48 5.35 -7.41
CA ILE A 130 14.40 4.29 -7.80
C ILE A 130 15.75 4.96 -8.11
N GLY A 131 16.78 4.63 -7.35
CA GLY A 131 18.12 5.14 -7.54
C GLY A 131 18.85 4.48 -8.73
N PRO A 132 20.05 4.96 -9.07
CA PRO A 132 20.86 4.34 -10.12
C PRO A 132 21.36 2.95 -9.69
N VAL A 133 21.74 2.13 -10.68
CA VAL A 133 22.48 0.90 -10.40
C VAL A 133 23.95 1.24 -10.14
N GLU A 134 24.43 0.93 -8.94
CA GLU A 134 25.77 1.26 -8.48
C GLU A 134 26.36 0.18 -7.56
N PRO A 135 27.70 0.09 -7.43
CA PRO A 135 28.33 -0.75 -6.43
C PRO A 135 27.98 -0.29 -5.00
N PHE A 136 27.77 -1.24 -4.10
CA PHE A 136 27.57 -0.97 -2.68
C PHE A 136 28.21 -2.09 -1.84
N GLU A 137 29.09 -1.71 -0.91
CA GLU A 137 29.88 -2.65 -0.10
C GLU A 137 30.64 -3.66 -0.99
N SER A 138 30.45 -4.96 -0.78
CA SER A 138 31.08 -6.02 -1.57
C SER A 138 30.31 -6.35 -2.86
N HIS A 139 29.16 -5.72 -3.11
CA HIS A 139 28.27 -6.05 -4.22
C HIS A 139 28.49 -5.08 -5.39
N PRO A 140 28.86 -5.56 -6.59
CA PRO A 140 29.21 -4.68 -7.72
C PRO A 140 28.00 -4.04 -8.41
N MET A 141 26.81 -4.60 -8.26
CA MET A 141 25.57 -4.16 -8.91
C MET A 141 24.45 -4.17 -7.88
N THR A 142 24.06 -2.99 -7.41
CA THR A 142 22.94 -2.83 -6.47
C THR A 142 22.06 -1.67 -6.90
N VAL A 143 20.79 -1.72 -6.52
CA VAL A 143 19.84 -0.60 -6.68
C VAL A 143 19.23 -0.28 -5.33
N GLU A 144 19.14 1.00 -5.02
CA GLU A 144 18.35 1.48 -3.88
C GLU A 144 16.98 1.93 -4.34
N VAL A 145 15.94 1.43 -3.67
CA VAL A 145 14.55 1.72 -4.01
C VAL A 145 13.81 2.14 -2.76
N GLU A 146 12.90 3.07 -2.90
CA GLU A 146 11.95 3.39 -1.85
C GLU A 146 10.92 2.27 -1.68
N ALA A 147 10.47 2.06 -0.45
CA ALA A 147 9.66 0.92 -0.06
C ALA A 147 8.30 0.82 -0.77
N GLY A 148 7.81 1.93 -1.34
CA GLY A 148 6.55 1.98 -2.07
C GLY A 148 6.62 1.51 -3.50
N VAL A 149 7.81 1.47 -4.11
CA VAL A 149 8.00 1.00 -5.49
C VAL A 149 7.37 -0.38 -5.66
N LYS A 150 6.55 -0.58 -6.69
CA LYS A 150 5.99 -1.91 -6.96
C LYS A 150 7.06 -2.79 -7.59
N PHE A 151 7.03 -4.08 -7.30
CA PHE A 151 8.03 -5.01 -7.80
C PHE A 151 8.11 -5.05 -9.34
N GLN A 152 6.97 -4.96 -10.02
CA GLN A 152 6.91 -4.85 -11.49
C GLN A 152 7.55 -3.55 -12.02
N GLU A 153 7.28 -2.41 -11.38
CA GLU A 153 7.87 -1.11 -11.74
C GLU A 153 9.40 -1.18 -11.64
N LEU A 154 9.90 -1.79 -10.57
CA LEU A 154 11.34 -2.02 -10.40
C LEU A 154 11.91 -2.91 -11.49
N GLN A 155 11.27 -4.04 -11.80
CA GLN A 155 11.80 -4.96 -12.81
C GLN A 155 11.86 -4.35 -14.21
N GLU A 156 10.85 -3.56 -14.60
CA GLU A 156 10.88 -2.84 -15.89
C GLU A 156 11.97 -1.76 -15.91
N HIS A 157 12.18 -1.03 -14.79
CA HIS A 157 13.28 -0.09 -14.68
C HIS A 157 14.64 -0.80 -14.84
N LEU A 158 14.87 -1.90 -14.12
CA LEU A 158 16.11 -2.67 -14.19
C LEU A 158 16.38 -3.20 -15.59
N HIS A 159 15.34 -3.71 -16.26
CA HIS A 159 15.46 -4.18 -17.64
C HIS A 159 15.97 -3.09 -18.59
N ASN A 160 15.44 -1.87 -18.48
CA ASN A 160 15.85 -0.73 -19.31
C ASN A 160 17.32 -0.34 -19.05
N GLU A 161 17.81 -0.54 -17.82
CA GLU A 161 19.20 -0.33 -17.43
C GLU A 161 20.10 -1.55 -17.74
N GLY A 162 19.56 -2.66 -18.25
CA GLY A 162 20.32 -3.86 -18.60
C GLY A 162 20.59 -4.83 -17.43
N TYR A 163 19.82 -4.73 -16.35
CA TYR A 163 19.94 -5.53 -15.14
C TYR A 163 18.67 -6.35 -14.82
N SER A 164 18.82 -7.31 -13.92
CA SER A 164 17.75 -8.18 -13.41
C SER A 164 17.88 -8.34 -11.90
N HIS A 165 16.74 -8.50 -11.22
CA HIS A 165 16.70 -8.96 -9.83
C HIS A 165 16.91 -10.47 -9.69
N GLY A 166 17.01 -11.19 -10.81
CA GLY A 166 17.20 -12.64 -10.84
C GLY A 166 15.89 -13.42 -10.81
N LEU A 167 15.97 -14.69 -10.38
CA LEU A 167 14.82 -15.59 -10.33
C LEU A 167 13.97 -15.44 -9.06
N ALA A 168 14.34 -14.54 -8.14
CA ALA A 168 13.56 -14.17 -6.97
C ALA A 168 12.43 -13.18 -7.32
N SER A 169 11.61 -13.57 -8.29
CA SER A 169 10.61 -12.73 -8.89
C SER A 169 9.22 -13.26 -8.58
N THR A 170 8.41 -12.46 -7.89
CA THR A 170 7.09 -12.88 -7.42
C THR A 170 6.17 -13.21 -8.59
N GLY A 171 5.30 -14.19 -8.39
CA GLY A 171 4.26 -14.50 -9.37
C GLY A 171 3.41 -13.28 -9.70
N TYR A 172 3.05 -12.47 -8.69
CA TYR A 172 2.32 -11.20 -8.85
C TYR A 172 3.23 -9.99 -8.58
N GLY A 173 3.34 -9.07 -9.55
CA GLY A 173 4.26 -7.93 -9.51
C GLY A 173 3.72 -6.65 -8.82
N GLY A 174 2.44 -6.63 -8.42
CA GLY A 174 1.76 -5.45 -7.88
C GLY A 174 1.97 -5.20 -6.37
N ILE A 175 2.88 -5.93 -5.72
CA ILE A 175 3.27 -5.71 -4.33
C ILE A 175 4.35 -4.63 -4.21
N SER A 176 4.33 -3.84 -3.14
CA SER A 176 5.43 -2.91 -2.86
C SER A 176 6.68 -3.65 -2.36
N ILE A 177 7.87 -3.14 -2.66
CA ILE A 177 9.14 -3.74 -2.22
C ILE A 177 9.21 -3.84 -0.69
N GLY A 178 8.76 -2.81 0.03
CA GLY A 178 8.73 -2.83 1.49
C GLY A 178 7.84 -3.95 2.05
N GLY A 179 6.65 -4.15 1.46
CA GLY A 179 5.75 -5.23 1.84
C GLY A 179 6.33 -6.61 1.50
N ALA A 180 6.92 -6.74 0.31
CA ALA A 180 7.57 -7.96 -0.15
C ALA A 180 8.69 -8.41 0.81
N VAL A 181 9.54 -7.49 1.23
CA VAL A 181 10.59 -7.75 2.22
C VAL A 181 9.98 -8.06 3.59
N ALA A 182 8.98 -7.28 4.03
CA ALA A 182 8.37 -7.46 5.35
C ALA A 182 7.78 -8.87 5.56
N THR A 183 7.10 -9.44 4.56
CA THR A 183 6.42 -10.74 4.67
C THR A 183 7.23 -11.91 4.11
N GLY A 184 8.41 -11.68 3.54
CA GLY A 184 9.23 -12.72 2.90
C GLY A 184 8.62 -13.23 1.60
N ALA A 185 8.08 -12.32 0.77
CA ALA A 185 7.54 -12.68 -0.53
C ALA A 185 8.61 -13.30 -1.44
N HIS A 186 8.18 -14.26 -2.25
CA HIS A 186 9.09 -15.09 -3.03
C HIS A 186 8.60 -15.35 -4.46
N GLY A 187 9.56 -15.66 -5.32
CA GLY A 187 9.36 -16.20 -6.64
C GLY A 187 9.33 -17.72 -6.65
N SER A 188 9.87 -18.30 -7.71
CA SER A 188 9.97 -19.75 -7.84
C SER A 188 11.23 -20.17 -8.58
N SER A 189 12.23 -20.68 -7.86
CA SER A 189 13.45 -21.19 -8.46
C SER A 189 13.99 -22.41 -7.72
N LEU A 190 14.50 -23.37 -8.51
CA LEU A 190 15.22 -24.54 -7.99
C LEU A 190 16.72 -24.26 -7.78
N LEU A 191 17.25 -23.13 -8.25
CA LEU A 191 18.69 -22.87 -8.28
C LEU A 191 19.22 -22.16 -7.04
N GLN A 192 18.45 -21.22 -6.51
CA GLN A 192 18.84 -20.34 -5.42
C GLN A 192 17.61 -19.91 -4.63
N SER A 193 17.82 -19.17 -3.52
CA SER A 193 16.68 -18.62 -2.81
C SER A 193 15.89 -17.68 -3.72
N SER A 194 14.59 -17.91 -3.78
CA SER A 194 13.62 -17.14 -4.56
C SER A 194 12.90 -16.10 -3.70
N THR A 195 13.18 -16.02 -2.40
CA THR A 195 12.67 -14.96 -1.51
C THR A 195 13.38 -13.63 -1.79
N ILE A 196 12.61 -12.55 -1.99
CA ILE A 196 13.13 -11.20 -2.31
C ILE A 196 14.08 -10.71 -1.21
N SER A 197 13.75 -11.00 0.05
CA SER A 197 14.56 -10.65 1.21
C SER A 197 16.00 -11.19 1.16
N SER A 198 16.26 -12.27 0.43
CA SER A 198 17.62 -12.85 0.25
C SER A 198 18.56 -11.95 -0.58
N TYR A 199 18.01 -10.96 -1.27
CA TYR A 199 18.73 -10.03 -2.13
C TYR A 199 18.94 -8.67 -1.47
N VAL A 200 18.37 -8.46 -0.28
CA VAL A 200 18.55 -7.23 0.49
C VAL A 200 19.97 -7.17 1.06
N VAL A 201 20.69 -6.10 0.74
CA VAL A 201 22.05 -5.81 1.25
C VAL A 201 22.08 -4.61 2.18
N ALA A 202 21.06 -3.74 2.12
CA ALA A 202 20.84 -2.71 3.11
C ALA A 202 19.37 -2.28 3.21
N LEU A 203 19.00 -1.71 4.35
CA LEU A 203 17.67 -1.19 4.68
C LEU A 203 17.84 0.15 5.38
N ASP A 204 17.05 1.14 5.00
CA ASP A 204 16.86 2.35 5.80
C ASP A 204 15.52 2.24 6.53
N VAL A 205 15.54 2.30 7.86
CA VAL A 205 14.37 2.06 8.71
C VAL A 205 14.13 3.27 9.60
N VAL A 206 12.90 3.76 9.63
CA VAL A 206 12.46 4.82 10.53
C VAL A 206 11.87 4.20 11.81
N GLY A 207 12.50 4.50 12.94
CA GLY A 207 12.09 4.03 14.27
C GLY A 207 10.99 4.88 14.89
N ALA A 208 10.54 4.51 16.10
CA ALA A 208 9.49 5.22 16.83
C ALA A 208 9.87 6.68 17.22
N ASP A 209 11.16 6.98 17.29
CA ASP A 209 11.72 8.32 17.48
C ASP A 209 11.70 9.18 16.18
N GLY A 210 11.18 8.62 15.09
CA GLY A 210 11.16 9.24 13.77
C GLY A 210 12.54 9.38 13.14
N ASN A 211 13.60 8.79 13.70
CA ASN A 211 14.93 8.83 13.11
C ASN A 211 15.11 7.67 12.12
N ILE A 212 15.80 7.97 11.02
CA ILE A 212 16.17 6.97 10.03
C ILE A 212 17.52 6.35 10.40
N THR A 213 17.58 5.04 10.45
CA THR A 213 18.81 4.28 10.67
C THR A 213 19.05 3.35 9.49
N ARG A 214 20.27 3.36 8.97
CA ARG A 214 20.70 2.41 7.94
C ARG A 214 21.29 1.16 8.57
N TYR A 215 20.79 0.00 8.14
CA TYR A 215 21.31 -1.31 8.48
C TYR A 215 21.82 -1.97 7.19
N SER A 216 22.98 -2.62 7.25
CA SER A 216 23.54 -3.30 6.08
C SER A 216 24.26 -4.59 6.41
N GLU A 217 24.52 -5.39 5.38
CA GLU A 217 25.24 -6.65 5.50
C GLU A 217 26.67 -6.46 6.04
N ALA A 218 27.41 -5.43 5.60
CA ALA A 218 28.75 -5.16 6.10
C ALA A 218 28.79 -4.51 7.50
N THR A 219 27.67 -3.95 7.98
CA THR A 219 27.60 -3.33 9.30
C THR A 219 26.85 -4.22 10.30
N THR A 220 25.53 -4.11 10.36
CA THR A 220 24.67 -4.89 11.24
C THR A 220 24.79 -6.38 10.97
N GLY A 221 24.95 -6.79 9.71
CA GLY A 221 25.17 -8.19 9.35
C GLY A 221 26.41 -8.81 10.00
N GLN A 222 27.42 -8.00 10.34
CA GLN A 222 28.63 -8.44 11.05
C GLN A 222 28.51 -8.25 12.57
N SER A 223 28.00 -7.11 13.02
CA SER A 223 27.96 -6.75 14.45
C SER A 223 26.81 -7.39 15.22
N ASN A 224 25.66 -7.59 14.56
CA ASN A 224 24.48 -8.25 15.11
C ASN A 224 23.75 -9.03 14.00
N PRO A 225 24.28 -10.21 13.60
CA PRO A 225 23.71 -11.01 12.51
C PRO A 225 22.25 -11.37 12.74
N THR A 226 21.83 -11.62 13.99
CA THR A 226 20.44 -11.93 14.33
C THR A 226 19.50 -10.78 14.00
N LEU A 227 19.86 -9.54 14.39
CA LEU A 227 19.08 -8.35 14.05
C LEU A 227 19.01 -8.14 12.53
N TRP A 228 20.13 -8.32 11.82
CA TRP A 228 20.15 -8.20 10.36
C TRP A 228 19.18 -9.18 9.68
N LYS A 229 19.18 -10.44 10.12
CA LYS A 229 18.26 -11.47 9.61
C LYS A 229 16.79 -11.12 9.92
N ALA A 230 16.51 -10.60 11.12
CA ALA A 230 15.17 -10.17 11.52
C ALA A 230 14.64 -8.99 10.68
N LEU A 231 15.50 -8.01 10.38
CA LEU A 231 15.14 -6.84 9.57
C LEU A 231 14.71 -7.20 8.13
N LYS A 232 15.29 -8.26 7.57
CA LYS A 232 14.98 -8.72 6.21
C LYS A 232 13.63 -9.45 6.08
N THR A 233 12.98 -9.81 7.19
CA THR A 233 11.59 -10.28 7.23
C THR A 233 10.92 -9.70 8.48
N ASN A 234 10.75 -8.38 8.48
CA ASN A 234 10.45 -7.63 9.71
C ASN A 234 8.95 -7.59 10.10
N LEU A 235 8.04 -8.06 9.25
CA LEU A 235 6.58 -8.05 9.48
C LEU A 235 5.98 -6.65 9.82
N GLY A 236 6.73 -5.57 9.57
CA GLY A 236 6.40 -4.21 9.98
C GLY A 236 6.57 -3.93 11.48
N LEU A 237 7.23 -4.82 12.24
CA LEU A 237 7.37 -4.75 13.71
C LEU A 237 8.67 -4.11 14.19
N LEU A 238 9.65 -3.91 13.29
CA LEU A 238 10.99 -3.41 13.63
C LEU A 238 11.21 -1.97 13.15
N GLY A 239 10.12 -1.23 12.93
CA GLY A 239 10.11 0.10 12.33
C GLY A 239 9.56 0.13 10.90
N PHE A 240 9.47 1.33 10.35
CA PHE A 240 9.03 1.54 8.98
C PHE A 240 10.23 1.46 8.02
N VAL A 241 10.27 0.44 7.16
CA VAL A 241 11.29 0.37 6.09
C VAL A 241 10.99 1.46 5.05
N ALA A 242 11.86 2.47 4.96
CA ALA A 242 11.74 3.57 4.01
C ALA A 242 12.41 3.25 2.67
N ARG A 243 13.58 2.61 2.71
CA ARG A 243 14.35 2.21 1.53
C ARG A 243 14.92 0.81 1.67
N VAL A 244 15.06 0.14 0.54
CA VAL A 244 15.68 -1.17 0.41
C VAL A 244 16.77 -1.09 -0.65
N ARG A 245 17.95 -1.62 -0.36
CA ARG A 245 19.01 -1.81 -1.37
C ARG A 245 19.11 -3.29 -1.72
N LEU A 246 18.95 -3.59 -3.01
CA LEU A 246 18.90 -4.95 -3.54
C LEU A 246 20.13 -5.22 -4.40
N LYS A 247 20.75 -6.40 -4.23
CA LYS A 247 21.76 -6.91 -5.17
C LYS A 247 21.11 -7.36 -6.47
N LEU A 248 21.83 -7.19 -7.57
CA LEU A 248 21.36 -7.43 -8.93
C LEU A 248 22.31 -8.35 -9.71
N GLU A 249 21.85 -8.80 -10.86
CA GLU A 249 22.67 -9.44 -11.89
C GLU A 249 22.42 -8.83 -13.28
N PRO A 250 23.27 -9.09 -14.28
CA PRO A 250 22.99 -8.65 -15.65
C PRO A 250 21.70 -9.26 -16.17
N GLN A 251 20.98 -8.50 -17.00
CA GLN A 251 19.76 -8.98 -17.64
C GLN A 251 20.02 -10.29 -18.42
N PHE A 252 19.05 -11.19 -18.38
CA PHE A 252 19.12 -12.47 -19.09
C PHE A 252 17.77 -12.84 -19.70
N ASN A 253 17.79 -13.84 -20.58
CA ASN A 253 16.61 -14.36 -21.24
C ASN A 253 16.20 -15.70 -20.61
N MET A 254 14.91 -15.94 -20.61
CA MET A 254 14.29 -17.20 -20.17
C MET A 254 13.57 -17.83 -21.35
N ASN A 255 13.82 -19.11 -21.60
CA ASN A 255 12.95 -19.95 -22.40
C ASN A 255 11.93 -20.60 -21.46
N VAL A 256 10.64 -20.29 -21.63
CA VAL A 256 9.57 -20.87 -20.81
C VAL A 256 8.72 -21.79 -21.67
N GLN A 257 8.40 -22.96 -21.13
CA GLN A 257 7.57 -23.96 -21.78
C GLN A 257 6.38 -24.33 -20.89
N VAL A 258 5.19 -24.43 -21.48
CA VAL A 258 4.01 -25.02 -20.88
C VAL A 258 4.13 -26.53 -21.03
N LYS A 259 4.20 -27.26 -19.91
CA LYS A 259 4.32 -28.72 -19.86
C LYS A 259 3.17 -29.32 -19.07
N TYR A 260 2.96 -30.60 -19.29
CA TYR A 260 1.94 -31.40 -18.62
C TYR A 260 2.52 -32.74 -18.20
N THR A 261 2.06 -33.26 -17.07
CA THR A 261 2.25 -34.66 -16.66
C THR A 261 0.92 -35.22 -16.14
N THR A 262 0.80 -36.54 -16.13
CA THR A 262 -0.37 -37.20 -15.52
C THR A 262 -0.26 -37.13 -14.00
N GLU A 263 -1.40 -37.07 -13.33
CA GLU A 263 -1.43 -37.15 -11.87
C GLU A 263 -0.82 -38.45 -11.36
N ASP A 264 -1.05 -39.57 -12.04
CA ASP A 264 -0.45 -40.87 -11.67
C ASP A 264 1.09 -40.81 -11.61
N ALA A 265 1.73 -40.23 -12.62
CA ALA A 265 3.19 -40.07 -12.63
C ALA A 265 3.67 -39.10 -11.55
N PHE A 266 2.88 -38.07 -11.26
CA PHE A 266 3.17 -37.05 -10.26
C PHE A 266 3.04 -37.56 -8.81
N VAL A 267 2.00 -38.33 -8.53
CA VAL A 267 1.64 -38.78 -7.17
C VAL A 267 2.24 -40.14 -6.82
N ASN A 268 2.12 -41.12 -7.73
CA ASN A 268 2.41 -42.52 -7.41
C ASN A 268 3.89 -42.90 -7.61
N SER A 269 4.69 -42.03 -8.24
CA SER A 269 6.14 -42.17 -8.26
C SER A 269 6.77 -41.74 -6.92
N PRO A 270 7.76 -42.47 -6.37
CA PRO A 270 8.49 -42.06 -5.16
C PRO A 270 9.19 -40.70 -5.26
N THR A 271 9.43 -40.22 -6.48
CA THR A 271 10.10 -38.95 -6.79
C THR A 271 9.28 -38.11 -7.76
N GLY A 272 7.98 -38.37 -7.92
CA GLY A 272 7.13 -37.77 -8.94
C GLY A 272 7.18 -36.24 -9.01
N VAL A 273 7.13 -35.54 -7.86
CA VAL A 273 7.27 -34.08 -7.81
C VAL A 273 8.64 -33.64 -8.31
N ALA A 274 9.72 -34.27 -7.84
CA ALA A 274 11.10 -33.93 -8.20
C ALA A 274 11.40 -34.23 -9.68
N ASP A 275 10.92 -35.37 -10.18
CA ASP A 275 11.08 -35.78 -11.58
C ASP A 275 10.33 -34.84 -12.52
N THR A 276 9.13 -34.38 -12.13
CA THR A 276 8.31 -33.45 -12.93
C THR A 276 9.03 -32.13 -13.20
N VAL A 277 9.72 -31.60 -12.18
CA VAL A 277 10.37 -30.28 -12.23
C VAL A 277 11.85 -30.34 -12.58
N ALA A 278 12.39 -31.54 -12.80
CA ALA A 278 13.79 -31.75 -13.12
C ALA A 278 14.17 -30.99 -14.42
N GLY A 279 15.30 -30.28 -14.36
CA GLY A 279 15.83 -29.52 -15.49
C GLY A 279 15.17 -28.15 -15.73
N CYS A 280 14.29 -27.70 -14.84
CA CYS A 280 13.76 -26.34 -14.85
C CYS A 280 14.54 -25.45 -13.86
N ASP A 281 14.81 -24.20 -14.22
CA ASP A 281 15.39 -23.19 -13.32
C ASP A 281 14.31 -22.41 -12.59
N TYR A 282 13.18 -22.16 -13.28
CA TYR A 282 11.94 -21.54 -12.80
C TYR A 282 10.77 -22.50 -13.00
N VAL A 283 9.87 -22.59 -12.03
CA VAL A 283 8.68 -23.43 -12.13
C VAL A 283 7.43 -22.76 -11.58
N PHE A 284 6.32 -22.78 -12.31
CA PHE A 284 5.01 -22.46 -11.74
C PHE A 284 4.09 -23.65 -12.02
N LEU A 285 3.76 -24.43 -11.00
CA LEU A 285 3.03 -25.70 -11.14
C LEU A 285 1.61 -25.56 -10.60
N ASN A 286 0.65 -26.10 -11.35
CA ASN A 286 -0.77 -26.14 -11.06
C ASN A 286 -1.27 -27.59 -11.18
N TRP A 287 -1.72 -28.16 -10.07
CA TRP A 287 -2.31 -29.50 -10.03
C TRP A 287 -3.83 -29.41 -9.95
N PHE A 288 -4.50 -30.02 -10.94
CA PHE A 288 -5.94 -30.10 -11.07
C PHE A 288 -6.41 -31.54 -10.86
N PRO A 289 -6.76 -31.90 -9.61
CA PRO A 289 -7.05 -33.30 -9.25
C PRO A 289 -8.31 -33.85 -9.91
N GLY A 290 -9.35 -33.03 -10.13
CA GLY A 290 -10.58 -33.50 -10.77
C GLY A 290 -10.44 -33.84 -12.25
N GLN A 291 -9.32 -33.47 -12.88
CA GLN A 291 -8.99 -33.80 -14.27
C GLN A 291 -7.72 -34.64 -14.40
N ASP A 292 -7.22 -35.24 -13.31
CA ASP A 292 -6.02 -36.08 -13.26
C ASP A 292 -4.78 -35.44 -13.95
N THR A 293 -4.67 -34.11 -13.92
CA THR A 293 -3.71 -33.35 -14.74
C THR A 293 -2.87 -32.42 -13.90
N VAL A 294 -1.56 -32.41 -14.17
CA VAL A 294 -0.63 -31.42 -13.63
C VAL A 294 -0.08 -30.60 -14.79
N GLN A 295 -0.35 -29.30 -14.78
CA GLN A 295 0.23 -28.33 -15.69
C GLN A 295 1.37 -27.60 -14.99
N TYR A 296 2.44 -27.28 -15.71
CA TYR A 296 3.48 -26.44 -15.15
C TYR A 296 4.22 -25.64 -16.21
N LEU A 297 4.63 -24.44 -15.84
CA LEU A 297 5.60 -23.67 -16.61
C LEU A 297 7.00 -24.08 -16.19
N CYS A 298 7.79 -24.55 -17.14
CA CYS A 298 9.20 -24.86 -16.95
C CYS A 298 10.04 -23.82 -17.66
N GLY A 299 10.73 -22.97 -16.90
CA GLY A 299 11.63 -21.93 -17.41
C GLY A 299 13.09 -22.34 -17.28
N THR A 300 13.90 -22.11 -18.31
CA THR A 300 15.36 -22.26 -18.29
C THR A 300 16.05 -20.99 -18.75
N ARG A 301 17.15 -20.63 -18.06
CA ARG A 301 17.99 -19.51 -18.46
C ARG A 301 18.67 -19.85 -19.78
N THR A 302 18.69 -18.89 -20.71
CA THR A 302 19.22 -19.11 -22.06
C THR A 302 19.97 -17.90 -22.60
N ASN A 303 20.93 -18.17 -23.48
CA ASN A 303 21.63 -17.16 -24.29
C ASN A 303 20.98 -16.97 -25.68
N ALA A 304 19.92 -17.73 -25.98
CA ALA A 304 19.16 -17.50 -27.20
C ALA A 304 18.56 -16.09 -27.20
N PRO A 305 18.46 -15.43 -28.38
CA PRO A 305 17.77 -14.15 -28.47
C PRO A 305 16.30 -14.29 -28.07
N VAL A 306 15.69 -13.21 -27.61
CA VAL A 306 14.24 -13.19 -27.38
C VAL A 306 13.51 -13.35 -28.71
N ASP A 307 12.41 -14.10 -28.70
CA ASP A 307 11.57 -14.30 -29.90
C ASP A 307 10.87 -13.00 -30.30
N SER A 308 10.59 -12.15 -29.31
CA SER A 308 10.06 -10.80 -29.48
C SER A 308 10.43 -9.93 -28.27
N PRO A 309 10.70 -8.62 -28.44
CA PRO A 309 10.82 -7.71 -27.32
C PRO A 309 9.52 -7.58 -26.49
N HIS A 310 8.39 -8.03 -27.04
CA HIS A 310 7.06 -8.03 -26.40
C HIS A 310 6.60 -9.43 -25.98
N ALA A 311 7.54 -10.39 -25.92
CA ALA A 311 7.29 -11.70 -25.32
C ALA A 311 7.01 -11.54 -23.82
N GLN A 312 5.93 -12.14 -23.34
CA GLN A 312 5.55 -12.12 -21.94
C GLN A 312 4.74 -13.34 -21.54
N ASN A 313 4.77 -13.64 -20.25
CA ASN A 313 3.98 -14.67 -19.61
C ASN A 313 2.77 -14.03 -18.91
N ARG A 314 1.58 -14.55 -19.21
CA ARG A 314 0.34 -14.24 -18.51
C ARG A 314 -0.11 -15.50 -17.77
N LEU A 315 0.45 -15.76 -16.59
CA LEU A 315 0.26 -17.00 -15.81
C LEU A 315 -1.21 -17.46 -15.70
N PHE A 316 -2.20 -16.55 -15.71
CA PHE A 316 -3.61 -16.86 -15.44
C PHE A 316 -4.55 -16.70 -16.65
N THR A 317 -4.10 -17.04 -17.86
CA THR A 317 -4.89 -16.99 -19.11
C THR A 317 -5.92 -18.12 -19.24
N PRO A 318 -6.90 -18.01 -20.17
CA PRO A 318 -7.18 -16.91 -21.09
C PRO A 318 -7.68 -15.66 -20.39
N ASP A 319 -7.49 -14.51 -21.04
CA ASP A 319 -8.24 -13.30 -20.74
C ASP A 319 -9.73 -13.66 -20.97
N VAL A 320 -10.55 -13.59 -19.93
CA VAL A 320 -12.00 -13.79 -20.06
C VAL A 320 -12.65 -12.53 -20.65
N SER A 321 -13.72 -12.70 -21.44
CA SER A 321 -14.50 -11.56 -21.93
C SER A 321 -15.16 -10.82 -20.76
N GLN A 322 -15.51 -9.54 -20.92
CA GLN A 322 -16.20 -8.79 -19.86
C GLN A 322 -17.45 -9.50 -19.36
N SER A 323 -18.25 -10.08 -20.27
CA SER A 323 -19.42 -10.85 -19.87
C SER A 323 -19.08 -12.08 -19.03
N GLU A 324 -17.99 -12.79 -19.35
CA GLU A 324 -17.55 -13.94 -18.53
C GLU A 324 -17.02 -13.48 -17.17
N SER A 325 -16.32 -12.35 -17.12
CA SER A 325 -15.92 -11.70 -15.87
C SER A 325 -17.11 -11.34 -14.98
N ASP A 326 -18.19 -10.80 -15.56
CA ASP A 326 -19.40 -10.39 -14.82
C ASP A 326 -20.16 -11.61 -14.25
N PHE A 327 -20.10 -12.77 -14.93
CA PHE A 327 -20.79 -13.99 -14.48
C PHE A 327 -19.90 -14.92 -13.63
N ALA A 328 -18.58 -14.81 -13.70
CA ALA A 328 -17.66 -15.71 -13.01
C ALA A 328 -17.84 -15.72 -11.48
N PRO A 329 -18.04 -14.58 -10.78
CA PRO A 329 -18.29 -14.60 -9.34
C PRO A 329 -19.53 -15.41 -8.96
N ASN A 330 -20.61 -15.32 -9.74
CA ASN A 330 -21.83 -16.10 -9.51
C ASN A 330 -21.62 -17.59 -9.78
N GLY A 331 -20.89 -17.91 -10.84
CA GLY A 331 -20.51 -19.29 -11.16
C GLY A 331 -19.68 -19.92 -10.04
N LEU A 332 -18.69 -19.19 -9.52
CA LEU A 332 -17.86 -19.64 -8.40
C LEU A 332 -18.67 -19.73 -7.10
N GLN A 333 -19.54 -18.76 -6.80
CA GLN A 333 -20.43 -18.78 -5.64
C GLN A 333 -21.33 -20.02 -5.63
N LEU A 334 -21.90 -20.38 -6.79
CA LEU A 334 -22.68 -21.60 -6.95
C LEU A 334 -21.81 -22.86 -6.82
N ALA A 335 -20.61 -22.84 -7.41
CA ALA A 335 -19.68 -23.95 -7.36
C ALA A 335 -19.10 -24.22 -5.96
N MET A 336 -19.20 -23.28 -5.01
CA MET A 336 -18.82 -23.52 -3.62
C MET A 336 -19.62 -24.67 -2.99
N CYS A 337 -20.83 -24.94 -3.47
CA CYS A 337 -21.76 -25.90 -2.90
C CYS A 337 -22.24 -26.99 -3.87
N ASP A 338 -21.74 -26.99 -5.09
CA ASP A 338 -22.05 -27.98 -6.13
C ASP A 338 -20.74 -28.50 -6.73
N ASP A 339 -20.34 -29.69 -6.29
CA ASP A 339 -19.07 -30.31 -6.69
C ASP A 339 -19.04 -30.62 -8.20
N ASN A 340 -20.18 -30.96 -8.82
CA ASN A 340 -20.22 -31.20 -10.26
C ASN A 340 -19.95 -29.89 -11.02
N LEU A 341 -20.54 -28.79 -10.57
CA LEU A 341 -20.27 -27.47 -11.16
C LEU A 341 -18.82 -27.05 -10.92
N LYS A 342 -18.27 -27.31 -9.74
CA LYS A 342 -16.87 -27.06 -9.38
C LYS A 342 -15.92 -27.80 -10.33
N CYS A 343 -16.16 -29.09 -10.58
CA CYS A 343 -15.38 -29.89 -11.53
C CYS A 343 -15.59 -29.47 -12.99
N ASP A 344 -16.81 -29.08 -13.38
CA ASP A 344 -17.08 -28.56 -14.71
C ASP A 344 -16.31 -27.25 -14.98
N ILE A 345 -16.19 -26.36 -13.98
CA ILE A 345 -15.38 -25.14 -14.08
C ILE A 345 -13.89 -25.48 -14.19
N GLU A 346 -13.40 -26.41 -13.37
CA GLU A 346 -12.01 -26.89 -13.47
C GLU A 346 -11.70 -27.47 -14.86
N SER A 347 -12.58 -28.33 -15.39
CA SER A 347 -12.43 -28.91 -16.73
C SER A 347 -12.39 -27.84 -17.81
N ARG A 348 -13.30 -26.84 -17.75
CA ARG A 348 -13.27 -25.69 -18.65
C ARG A 348 -11.95 -24.93 -18.56
N ARG A 349 -11.46 -24.66 -17.34
CA ARG A 349 -10.18 -23.97 -17.11
C ARG A 349 -9.00 -24.70 -17.78
N ILE A 350 -8.91 -26.02 -17.67
CA ILE A 350 -7.81 -26.76 -18.31
C ILE A 350 -7.91 -26.71 -19.83
N ASN A 351 -9.11 -26.89 -20.38
CA ASN A 351 -9.34 -26.77 -21.82
C ASN A 351 -8.97 -25.37 -22.34
N ASP A 352 -9.25 -24.35 -21.54
CA ASP A 352 -8.90 -22.96 -21.81
C ASP A 352 -7.37 -22.74 -21.77
N TYR A 353 -6.66 -23.29 -20.78
CA TYR A 353 -5.19 -23.26 -20.75
C TYR A 353 -4.56 -23.96 -21.95
N GLN A 354 -5.13 -25.07 -22.41
CA GLN A 354 -4.63 -25.82 -23.56
C GLN A 354 -4.90 -25.11 -24.88
N SER A 355 -6.07 -24.50 -25.04
CA SER A 355 -6.47 -23.79 -26.27
C SER A 355 -5.91 -22.36 -26.35
N SER A 356 -5.66 -21.73 -25.20
CA SER A 356 -5.13 -20.37 -25.06
C SER A 356 -3.95 -20.31 -24.07
N PRO A 357 -2.75 -20.78 -24.49
CA PRO A 357 -1.58 -20.79 -23.63
C PRO A 357 -1.20 -19.42 -23.04
N PRO A 358 -0.53 -19.41 -21.87
CA PRO A 358 -0.17 -18.19 -21.13
C PRO A 358 0.99 -17.40 -21.73
N LEU A 359 1.84 -18.02 -22.54
CA LEU A 359 2.98 -17.32 -23.14
C LEU A 359 2.51 -16.62 -24.41
N ILE A 360 2.73 -15.32 -24.48
CA ILE A 360 2.20 -14.51 -25.58
C ILE A 360 3.26 -13.58 -26.15
N ILE A 361 3.05 -13.19 -27.41
CA ILE A 361 3.63 -11.98 -27.96
C ILE A 361 2.54 -10.93 -27.97
N ALA A 362 2.73 -9.84 -27.24
CA ALA A 362 1.80 -8.72 -27.23
C ALA A 362 2.13 -7.65 -28.27
N GLN A 363 1.17 -6.76 -28.53
CA GLN A 363 1.33 -5.67 -29.48
C GLN A 363 2.46 -4.71 -29.09
N ASN A 364 2.66 -4.50 -27.79
CA ASN A 364 3.74 -3.72 -27.22
C ASN A 364 4.04 -4.22 -25.78
N SER A 365 4.93 -3.53 -25.07
CA SER A 365 5.38 -3.92 -23.73
C SER A 365 4.54 -3.39 -22.57
N THR A 366 3.43 -2.68 -22.83
CA THR A 366 2.52 -2.29 -21.75
C THR A 366 1.81 -3.53 -21.23
N PRO A 367 1.57 -3.62 -19.90
CA PRO A 367 0.84 -4.72 -19.28
C PRO A 367 -0.41 -5.13 -20.05
N ASP A 368 -1.26 -4.16 -20.38
CA ASP A 368 -2.61 -4.32 -20.92
C ASP A 368 -2.69 -4.55 -22.43
N ALA A 369 -1.55 -4.52 -23.14
CA ALA A 369 -1.50 -4.66 -24.60
C ALA A 369 -2.19 -5.95 -25.08
N GLU A 370 -2.88 -5.94 -26.22
CA GLU A 370 -3.52 -7.16 -26.71
C GLU A 370 -2.51 -8.24 -27.12
N ALA A 371 -2.90 -9.50 -26.93
CA ALA A 371 -2.10 -10.64 -27.39
C ALA A 371 -2.22 -10.77 -28.91
N VAL A 372 -1.08 -10.72 -29.62
CA VAL A 372 -1.00 -10.91 -31.07
C VAL A 372 -0.91 -12.40 -31.41
N SER A 373 -0.21 -13.18 -30.57
CA SER A 373 -0.10 -14.64 -30.70
C SER A 373 0.15 -15.30 -29.34
N ARG A 374 -0.22 -16.57 -29.22
CA ARG A 374 -0.06 -17.41 -28.03
C ARG A 374 0.81 -18.63 -28.34
N HIS A 375 1.61 -19.05 -27.37
CA HIS A 375 2.68 -20.04 -27.51
C HIS A 375 2.75 -20.95 -26.28
N SER A 376 3.13 -22.21 -26.48
CA SER A 376 3.47 -23.12 -25.39
C SER A 376 4.98 -23.20 -25.13
N ASN A 377 5.79 -22.51 -25.93
CA ASN A 377 7.23 -22.39 -25.78
C ASN A 377 7.63 -21.01 -26.30
N LEU A 378 8.22 -20.17 -25.45
CA LEU A 378 8.58 -18.80 -25.79
C LEU A 378 9.83 -18.35 -25.06
N THR A 379 10.71 -17.66 -25.76
CA THR A 379 11.90 -17.02 -25.22
C THR A 379 11.67 -15.52 -25.09
N GLY A 380 11.83 -15.00 -23.88
CA GLY A 380 11.66 -13.58 -23.57
C GLY A 380 12.62 -13.11 -22.48
N TYR A 381 12.54 -11.83 -22.16
CA TYR A 381 13.29 -11.23 -21.06
C TYR A 381 12.82 -11.80 -19.71
N SER A 382 13.76 -12.10 -18.82
CA SER A 382 13.50 -12.80 -17.54
C SER A 382 12.27 -12.30 -16.81
N HIS A 383 12.20 -11.01 -16.50
CA HIS A 383 11.13 -10.40 -15.70
C HIS A 383 9.74 -10.53 -16.32
N ARG A 384 9.62 -10.45 -17.65
CA ARG A 384 8.32 -10.64 -18.32
C ARG A 384 7.92 -12.09 -18.49
N MET A 385 8.87 -13.02 -18.40
CA MET A 385 8.61 -14.45 -18.55
C MET A 385 8.28 -15.14 -17.22
N ILE A 386 8.65 -14.55 -16.07
CA ILE A 386 8.49 -15.17 -14.74
C ILE A 386 7.60 -14.39 -13.76
N THR A 387 7.27 -13.12 -14.05
CA THR A 387 6.34 -12.28 -13.27
C THR A 387 5.07 -12.01 -14.04
N LEU A 388 3.93 -11.96 -13.35
CA LEU A 388 2.71 -11.36 -13.86
C LEU A 388 2.78 -9.84 -13.85
N GLN A 389 2.18 -9.28 -14.90
CA GLN A 389 1.86 -7.86 -14.99
C GLN A 389 0.52 -7.62 -14.27
N ALA A 390 0.55 -6.93 -13.13
CA ALA A 390 -0.59 -6.81 -12.21
C ALA A 390 -1.80 -6.10 -12.83
N GLU A 391 -1.58 -5.12 -13.71
CA GLU A 391 -2.64 -4.31 -14.33
C GLU A 391 -3.58 -5.13 -15.23
N VAL A 392 -3.10 -6.24 -15.79
CA VAL A 392 -3.92 -7.16 -16.61
C VAL A 392 -4.87 -7.95 -15.73
N PHE A 393 -4.39 -8.37 -14.55
CA PHE A 393 -5.19 -9.09 -13.58
C PHE A 393 -6.40 -8.26 -13.15
N HIS A 394 -6.21 -6.95 -12.93
CA HIS A 394 -7.25 -6.02 -12.50
C HIS A 394 -8.31 -5.68 -13.54
N ARG A 395 -7.93 -5.51 -14.80
CA ARG A 395 -8.86 -5.01 -15.84
C ARG A 395 -9.61 -6.10 -16.58
N LYS A 396 -9.03 -7.30 -16.68
CA LYS A 396 -9.56 -8.36 -17.55
C LYS A 396 -10.01 -9.60 -16.79
N ASN A 397 -9.64 -9.75 -15.52
CA ASN A 397 -10.20 -10.76 -14.65
C ASN A 397 -11.02 -10.04 -13.58
N PRO A 398 -12.18 -10.57 -13.18
CA PRO A 398 -12.95 -10.00 -12.09
C PRO A 398 -12.14 -10.09 -10.79
N GLU A 399 -12.18 -9.03 -9.99
CA GLU A 399 -11.63 -9.06 -8.63
C GLU A 399 -12.45 -10.06 -7.80
N PHE A 400 -11.85 -11.20 -7.49
CA PHE A 400 -12.44 -12.18 -6.60
C PHE A 400 -11.90 -11.99 -5.19
N SER A 401 -12.80 -12.06 -4.22
CA SER A 401 -12.38 -12.36 -2.87
C SER A 401 -11.96 -13.83 -2.78
N GLN A 402 -10.85 -14.10 -2.10
CA GLN A 402 -10.33 -15.46 -1.89
C GLN A 402 -9.54 -15.56 -0.59
N LEU A 403 -9.53 -16.77 -0.03
CA LEU A 403 -8.62 -17.16 1.04
C LEU A 403 -7.52 -18.04 0.44
N GLU A 404 -6.27 -17.69 0.72
CA GLU A 404 -5.12 -18.46 0.26
C GLU A 404 -4.40 -19.06 1.45
N TYR A 405 -4.29 -20.39 1.50
CA TYR A 405 -3.40 -21.07 2.42
C TYR A 405 -2.08 -21.34 1.72
N GLU A 406 -0.96 -20.99 2.36
CA GLU A 406 0.37 -21.24 1.77
C GLU A 406 1.42 -21.50 2.85
N GLY A 407 2.31 -22.45 2.60
CA GLY A 407 3.48 -22.66 3.42
C GLY A 407 4.58 -23.45 2.73
N ALA A 408 5.78 -23.33 3.27
CA ALA A 408 6.98 -23.95 2.75
C ALA A 408 7.35 -25.21 3.52
N MET A 409 7.86 -26.20 2.81
CA MET A 409 8.43 -27.42 3.39
C MET A 409 9.62 -27.94 2.57
N PRO A 410 10.49 -28.78 3.15
CA PRO A 410 11.57 -29.41 2.41
C PRO A 410 11.05 -30.28 1.27
N MET A 411 11.72 -30.21 0.12
CA MET A 411 11.45 -31.05 -1.05
C MET A 411 11.54 -32.55 -0.71
N SER A 412 12.33 -32.92 0.29
CA SER A 412 12.42 -34.31 0.78
C SER A 412 11.12 -34.86 1.37
N GLN A 413 10.18 -33.99 1.74
CA GLN A 413 8.91 -34.37 2.38
C GLN A 413 7.69 -34.20 1.46
N ILE A 414 7.83 -33.51 0.33
CA ILE A 414 6.68 -33.14 -0.52
C ILE A 414 5.97 -34.34 -1.13
N GLN A 415 6.70 -35.39 -1.54
CA GLN A 415 6.07 -36.54 -2.19
C GLN A 415 5.04 -37.21 -1.28
N ALA A 416 5.40 -37.39 0.00
CA ALA A 416 4.49 -37.95 1.00
C ALA A 416 3.28 -37.03 1.23
N ALA A 417 3.48 -35.72 1.25
CA ALA A 417 2.39 -34.76 1.38
C ALA A 417 1.44 -34.81 0.16
N VAL A 418 1.96 -34.89 -1.06
CA VAL A 418 1.17 -35.03 -2.29
C VAL A 418 0.36 -36.33 -2.31
N GLN A 419 0.92 -37.44 -1.83
CA GLN A 419 0.20 -38.71 -1.70
C GLN A 419 -0.92 -38.62 -0.67
N TYR A 420 -0.70 -37.94 0.46
CA TYR A 420 -1.76 -37.65 1.41
C TYR A 420 -2.85 -36.75 0.81
N LEU A 421 -2.48 -35.67 0.12
CA LEU A 421 -3.42 -34.79 -0.57
C LEU A 421 -4.28 -35.56 -1.55
N LYS A 422 -3.68 -36.42 -2.38
CA LYS A 422 -4.44 -37.28 -3.31
C LYS A 422 -5.44 -38.16 -2.58
N SER A 423 -5.09 -38.72 -1.42
CA SER A 423 -6.04 -39.51 -0.63
C SER A 423 -7.25 -38.71 -0.13
N ILE A 424 -7.08 -37.41 0.13
CA ILE A 424 -8.17 -36.50 0.50
C ILE A 424 -8.97 -36.11 -0.75
N TYR A 425 -8.28 -35.78 -1.84
CA TYR A 425 -8.92 -35.40 -3.10
C TYR A 425 -9.78 -36.53 -3.67
N ASP A 426 -9.33 -37.78 -3.57
CA ASP A 426 -10.11 -38.97 -3.96
C ASP A 426 -11.26 -39.27 -3.01
N ARG A 427 -11.08 -39.01 -1.71
CA ARG A 427 -12.12 -39.28 -0.70
C ARG A 427 -13.30 -38.32 -0.86
N ASP A 428 -13.00 -37.07 -1.15
CA ASP A 428 -13.96 -35.96 -1.13
C ASP A 428 -14.29 -35.44 -2.55
N ASP A 429 -13.84 -36.13 -3.61
CA ASP A 429 -14.03 -35.76 -5.02
C ASP A 429 -13.63 -34.28 -5.29
N VAL A 430 -12.49 -33.85 -4.77
CA VAL A 430 -12.07 -32.44 -4.78
C VAL A 430 -11.71 -31.97 -6.18
N CYS A 431 -12.29 -30.84 -6.57
CA CYS A 431 -11.95 -30.08 -7.78
C CYS A 431 -11.48 -28.66 -7.43
N GLN A 432 -10.56 -28.12 -8.22
CA GLN A 432 -9.84 -26.86 -7.98
C GLN A 432 -10.14 -25.84 -9.10
N PRO A 433 -11.34 -25.23 -9.11
CA PRO A 433 -11.85 -24.44 -10.25
C PRO A 433 -11.08 -23.13 -10.51
N LEU A 434 -10.37 -22.63 -9.50
CA LEU A 434 -9.60 -21.38 -9.62
C LEU A 434 -8.31 -21.64 -10.39
N ILE A 435 -7.26 -22.09 -9.71
CA ILE A 435 -5.92 -22.18 -10.26
C ILE A 435 -5.23 -23.52 -9.94
N GLY A 436 -5.97 -24.51 -9.46
CA GLY A 436 -5.36 -25.75 -9.00
C GLY A 436 -4.64 -25.57 -7.66
N THR A 437 -4.13 -26.67 -7.14
CA THR A 437 -3.12 -26.64 -6.07
C THR A 437 -1.81 -26.13 -6.67
N ILE A 438 -1.30 -25.01 -6.14
CA ILE A 438 -0.10 -24.36 -6.65
C ILE A 438 1.14 -24.92 -5.94
N MET A 439 2.20 -25.17 -6.71
CA MET A 439 3.53 -25.39 -6.15
C MET A 439 4.56 -24.44 -6.76
N ARG A 440 5.34 -23.81 -5.88
CA ARG A 440 6.49 -22.96 -6.22
C ARG A 440 7.72 -23.45 -5.46
N PHE A 441 8.90 -23.19 -5.99
CA PHE A 441 10.15 -23.79 -5.52
C PHE A 441 11.13 -22.74 -5.02
N ASP A 442 11.95 -23.13 -4.06
CA ASP A 442 12.86 -22.22 -3.39
C ASP A 442 14.06 -23.00 -2.83
N ARG A 443 15.00 -22.28 -2.23
CA ARG A 443 16.06 -22.83 -1.41
C ARG A 443 16.07 -22.19 -0.04
N ALA A 444 16.38 -23.00 0.96
CA ALA A 444 16.45 -22.53 2.33
C ALA A 444 17.59 -21.54 2.53
N ASP A 445 17.32 -20.40 3.17
CA ASP A 445 18.27 -19.29 3.34
C ASP A 445 18.59 -19.03 4.82
N ASP A 446 19.87 -19.11 5.18
CA ASP A 446 20.33 -18.85 6.55
C ASP A 446 20.54 -17.36 6.82
N GLY A 447 20.47 -16.52 5.79
CA GLY A 447 20.48 -15.07 5.86
C GLY A 447 19.14 -14.45 6.26
N LEU A 448 18.07 -15.22 6.44
CA LEU A 448 16.75 -14.73 6.83
C LEU A 448 16.41 -15.12 8.26
N LEU A 449 15.31 -14.60 8.80
CA LEU A 449 14.66 -15.06 10.01
C LEU A 449 13.15 -15.03 9.77
N MET A 450 12.37 -15.93 10.37
CA MET A 450 10.91 -16.05 10.26
C MET A 450 10.32 -16.31 8.86
N SER A 451 11.01 -16.04 7.76
CA SER A 451 10.51 -16.38 6.41
C SER A 451 10.22 -17.89 6.30
N ALA A 452 9.28 -18.27 5.43
CA ALA A 452 8.88 -19.67 5.29
C ALA A 452 10.08 -20.54 4.83
N ASN A 453 10.99 -20.00 4.02
CA ASN A 453 12.21 -20.66 3.57
C ASN A 453 13.43 -20.46 4.48
N HIS A 454 13.30 -19.89 5.68
CA HIS A 454 14.46 -19.70 6.56
C HIS A 454 15.13 -21.03 6.93
N ALA A 455 16.44 -21.14 6.70
CA ALA A 455 17.24 -22.30 7.08
C ALA A 455 17.41 -22.36 8.59
N ARG A 456 17.16 -23.53 9.18
CA ARG A 456 17.06 -23.73 10.62
C ARG A 456 17.37 -25.17 11.02
N SER A 457 17.20 -25.49 12.30
CA SER A 457 17.40 -26.87 12.77
C SER A 457 16.52 -27.85 11.97
N GLY A 458 17.14 -28.81 11.29
CA GLY A 458 16.46 -29.79 10.44
C GLY A 458 16.20 -29.35 8.99
N VAL A 459 16.60 -28.14 8.59
CA VAL A 459 16.57 -27.65 7.20
C VAL A 459 17.85 -26.88 6.90
N ALA A 460 18.76 -27.49 6.14
CA ALA A 460 20.07 -26.90 5.89
C ALA A 460 20.00 -25.72 4.91
N HIS A 461 20.96 -24.79 4.99
CA HIS A 461 21.11 -23.77 3.97
C HIS A 461 21.27 -24.41 2.57
N ASN A 462 20.61 -23.83 1.57
CA ASN A 462 20.47 -24.33 0.20
C ASN A 462 19.72 -25.65 0.03
N GLU A 463 19.10 -26.20 1.08
CA GLU A 463 18.16 -27.31 0.91
C GLU A 463 16.99 -26.89 0.02
N GLN A 464 16.56 -27.77 -0.89
CA GLN A 464 15.44 -27.47 -1.79
C GLN A 464 14.15 -27.43 -0.98
N MET A 465 13.37 -26.38 -1.20
CA MET A 465 12.10 -26.12 -0.55
C MET A 465 11.01 -26.05 -1.61
N VAL A 466 9.78 -26.37 -1.19
CA VAL A 466 8.57 -26.18 -1.98
C VAL A 466 7.58 -25.39 -1.14
N HIS A 467 6.98 -24.38 -1.76
CA HIS A 467 5.83 -23.65 -1.26
C HIS A 467 4.58 -24.27 -1.88
N LEU A 468 3.67 -24.70 -1.03
CA LEU A 468 2.42 -25.34 -1.40
C LEU A 468 1.28 -24.39 -1.08
N GLU A 469 0.46 -24.06 -2.08
CA GLU A 469 -0.58 -23.04 -1.99
C GLU A 469 -1.94 -23.57 -2.46
N PHE A 470 -2.98 -23.24 -1.69
CA PHE A 470 -4.38 -23.60 -1.92
C PHE A 470 -5.21 -22.33 -1.95
N VAL A 471 -6.10 -22.20 -2.92
CA VAL A 471 -6.92 -21.01 -3.12
C VAL A 471 -8.39 -21.41 -3.02
N GLU A 472 -9.12 -20.83 -2.08
CA GLU A 472 -10.57 -20.99 -1.98
C GLU A 472 -11.26 -19.68 -2.29
N PHE A 473 -12.35 -19.74 -3.06
CA PHE A 473 -13.17 -18.58 -3.35
C PHE A 473 -13.92 -18.15 -2.09
N TRP A 474 -13.85 -16.86 -1.76
CA TRP A 474 -14.55 -16.30 -0.62
C TRP A 474 -15.94 -15.82 -1.06
N GLY A 475 -16.97 -16.50 -0.58
CA GLY A 475 -18.34 -16.25 -1.00
C GLY A 475 -18.96 -14.97 -0.40
N TYR A 476 -19.76 -14.27 -1.21
CA TYR A 476 -20.47 -13.05 -0.83
C TYR A 476 -21.74 -13.36 -0.03
N GLY A 477 -21.96 -12.59 1.05
CA GLY A 477 -23.17 -12.71 1.87
C GLY A 477 -23.24 -13.99 2.72
N LEU A 478 -22.11 -14.66 2.93
CA LEU A 478 -21.98 -15.75 3.89
C LEU A 478 -21.97 -15.19 5.32
N ASP A 479 -22.69 -15.86 6.22
CA ASP A 479 -22.50 -15.67 7.67
C ASP A 479 -21.28 -16.46 8.16
N ASP A 480 -20.90 -16.30 9.42
CA ASP A 480 -19.74 -16.99 10.02
C ASP A 480 -19.83 -18.51 9.83
N GLY A 481 -21.02 -19.10 9.93
CA GLY A 481 -21.23 -20.53 9.74
C GLY A 481 -21.04 -20.98 8.29
N GLY A 482 -21.45 -20.15 7.34
CA GLY A 482 -21.24 -20.35 5.92
C GLY A 482 -19.78 -20.18 5.49
N LEU A 483 -19.08 -19.18 6.01
CA LEU A 483 -17.64 -18.98 5.82
C LEU A 483 -16.85 -20.18 6.37
N GLU A 484 -17.15 -20.60 7.59
CA GLU A 484 -16.52 -21.78 8.18
C GLU A 484 -16.74 -23.02 7.32
N ARG A 485 -17.97 -23.25 6.84
CA ARG A 485 -18.32 -24.45 6.08
C ARG A 485 -17.67 -24.50 4.69
N TRP A 486 -17.67 -23.39 3.96
CA TRP A 486 -17.35 -23.38 2.53
C TRP A 486 -16.02 -22.71 2.18
N VAL A 487 -15.42 -21.94 3.10
CA VAL A 487 -14.15 -21.25 2.88
C VAL A 487 -13.05 -21.85 3.76
N SER A 488 -13.29 -21.98 5.06
CA SER A 488 -12.25 -22.43 6.01
C SER A 488 -12.13 -23.95 6.12
N THR A 489 -13.26 -24.66 6.24
CA THR A 489 -13.28 -26.13 6.41
C THR A 489 -12.61 -26.92 5.28
N PRO A 490 -12.80 -26.58 3.97
CA PRO A 490 -12.30 -27.40 2.86
C PRO A 490 -10.81 -27.76 2.96
N TYR A 491 -9.97 -26.84 3.44
CA TYR A 491 -8.53 -27.09 3.61
C TYR A 491 -8.10 -27.27 5.06
N SER A 492 -8.99 -27.12 6.04
CA SER A 492 -8.61 -27.16 7.45
C SER A 492 -7.97 -28.50 7.85
N GLU A 493 -8.49 -29.63 7.36
CA GLU A 493 -7.91 -30.97 7.60
C GLU A 493 -6.53 -31.09 6.97
N VAL A 494 -6.42 -30.69 5.69
CA VAL A 494 -5.17 -30.71 4.92
C VAL A 494 -4.10 -29.88 5.62
N ILE A 495 -4.39 -28.62 5.95
CA ILE A 495 -3.43 -27.72 6.58
C ILE A 495 -3.06 -28.24 7.98
N LYS A 496 -4.01 -28.72 8.78
CA LYS A 496 -3.72 -29.37 10.07
C LYS A 496 -2.81 -30.58 9.91
N HIS A 497 -3.02 -31.41 8.90
CA HIS A 497 -2.15 -32.54 8.64
C HIS A 497 -0.74 -32.08 8.24
N LEU A 498 -0.64 -31.08 7.36
CA LEU A 498 0.62 -30.52 6.90
C LEU A 498 1.45 -29.95 8.07
N VAL A 499 0.83 -29.13 8.91
CA VAL A 499 1.52 -28.52 10.06
C VAL A 499 1.85 -29.52 11.17
N ASN A 500 1.16 -30.66 11.28
CA ASN A 500 1.42 -31.63 12.35
C ASN A 500 2.44 -32.70 11.96
N ASN A 501 2.46 -33.11 10.70
CA ASN A 501 3.22 -34.28 10.26
C ASN A 501 4.48 -33.93 9.45
N TYR A 502 4.61 -32.68 9.01
CA TYR A 502 5.75 -32.24 8.22
C TYR A 502 6.41 -30.98 8.78
N ASN A 503 7.61 -30.70 8.28
CA ASN A 503 8.33 -29.45 8.49
C ASN A 503 7.71 -28.37 7.61
N TYR A 504 6.53 -27.88 8.01
CA TYR A 504 5.74 -26.90 7.28
C TYR A 504 5.71 -25.55 8.00
N TRP A 505 6.05 -24.47 7.29
CA TRP A 505 6.05 -23.09 7.80
C TRP A 505 5.11 -22.20 6.97
N PRO A 506 4.11 -21.56 7.60
CA PRO A 506 3.17 -20.73 6.86
C PRO A 506 3.84 -19.46 6.31
N HIS A 507 3.38 -19.02 5.13
CA HIS A 507 3.74 -17.73 4.56
C HIS A 507 2.96 -16.60 5.25
N TRP A 508 3.65 -15.53 5.70
CA TRP A 508 3.07 -14.48 6.54
C TRP A 508 2.03 -13.57 5.87
N GLY A 509 2.09 -13.44 4.55
CA GLY A 509 1.10 -12.69 3.77
C GLY A 509 -0.16 -13.49 3.40
N LYS A 510 -0.28 -14.73 3.89
CA LYS A 510 -1.28 -15.73 3.50
C LYS A 510 -1.86 -16.39 4.77
N ASN A 511 -2.71 -17.38 4.56
CA ASN A 511 -3.35 -18.22 5.57
C ASN A 511 -4.41 -17.50 6.40
N ASP A 512 -5.25 -18.29 7.05
CA ASP A 512 -6.10 -17.84 8.15
C ASP A 512 -5.30 -17.79 9.47
N GLU A 513 -5.71 -16.92 10.38
CA GLU A 513 -5.10 -16.66 11.69
C GLU A 513 -4.89 -17.93 12.55
N TRP A 514 -5.79 -18.90 12.43
CA TRP A 514 -5.68 -20.15 13.20
C TRP A 514 -4.43 -20.96 12.85
N VAL A 515 -3.88 -20.80 11.63
CA VAL A 515 -2.68 -21.52 11.18
C VAL A 515 -1.46 -21.07 11.97
N PHE A 516 -1.29 -19.76 12.17
CA PHE A 516 -0.17 -19.18 12.91
C PHE A 516 -0.25 -19.47 14.41
N THR A 517 -1.47 -19.64 14.94
CA THR A 517 -1.72 -19.96 16.35
C THR A 517 -1.80 -21.47 16.62
N HIS A 518 -1.67 -22.31 15.59
CA HIS A 518 -1.66 -23.76 15.75
C HIS A 518 -0.48 -24.22 16.64
N PRO A 519 -0.69 -25.10 17.64
CA PRO A 519 0.34 -25.48 18.61
C PRO A 519 1.65 -25.99 17.97
N ALA A 520 1.56 -26.79 16.92
CA ALA A 520 2.73 -27.27 16.17
C ALA A 520 3.53 -26.13 15.51
N VAL A 521 2.86 -25.12 14.95
CA VAL A 521 3.51 -23.95 14.34
C VAL A 521 4.16 -23.08 15.41
N ILE A 522 3.46 -22.82 16.52
CA ILE A 522 3.99 -22.06 17.66
C ILE A 522 5.25 -22.72 18.21
N ALA A 523 5.22 -24.05 18.39
CA ALA A 523 6.34 -24.82 18.90
C ALA A 523 7.52 -24.81 17.91
N ARG A 524 7.24 -25.05 16.62
CA ARG A 524 8.26 -25.07 15.55
C ARG A 524 8.96 -23.73 15.37
N ASN A 525 8.26 -22.61 15.53
CA ASN A 525 8.82 -21.26 15.43
C ASN A 525 9.37 -20.72 16.75
N SER A 526 9.39 -21.49 17.85
CA SER A 526 9.69 -20.96 19.18
C SER A 526 11.09 -20.38 19.32
N ALA A 527 12.10 -21.02 18.72
CA ALA A 527 13.48 -20.55 18.75
C ALA A 527 13.65 -19.26 17.93
N GLU A 528 13.16 -19.25 16.69
CA GLU A 528 13.25 -18.09 15.79
C GLU A 528 12.43 -16.91 16.32
N ARG A 529 11.24 -17.16 16.89
CA ARG A 529 10.43 -16.12 17.54
C ARG A 529 11.11 -15.52 18.75
N THR A 530 11.87 -16.32 19.51
CA THR A 530 12.69 -15.80 20.63
C THR A 530 13.76 -14.84 20.12
N LEU A 531 14.46 -15.20 19.04
CA LEU A 531 15.45 -14.32 18.40
C LEU A 531 14.80 -13.06 17.81
N PHE A 532 13.62 -13.19 17.21
CA PHE A 532 12.88 -12.06 16.67
C PHE A 532 12.41 -11.10 17.79
N ASN A 533 11.93 -11.65 18.91
CA ASN A 533 11.56 -10.83 20.08
C ASN A 533 12.76 -10.10 20.71
N GLN A 534 13.99 -10.61 20.56
CA GLN A 534 15.19 -9.84 20.94
C GLN A 534 15.39 -8.62 20.03
N ALA A 535 15.12 -8.74 18.73
CA ALA A 535 15.13 -7.61 17.81
C ALA A 535 14.02 -6.59 18.14
N ILE A 536 12.81 -7.05 18.46
CA ILE A 536 11.71 -6.18 18.93
C ILE A 536 12.13 -5.45 20.21
N ALA A 537 12.64 -6.16 21.21
CA ALA A 537 13.09 -5.55 22.47
C ALA A 537 14.17 -4.48 22.25
N GLN A 538 14.96 -4.58 21.18
CA GLN A 538 15.98 -3.61 20.83
C GLN A 538 15.41 -2.39 20.07
N LEU A 539 14.54 -2.61 19.08
CA LEU A 539 14.11 -1.55 18.15
C LEU A 539 12.73 -0.95 18.48
N ASP A 540 11.84 -1.72 19.09
CA ASP A 540 10.49 -1.28 19.48
C ASP A 540 10.11 -1.84 20.87
N PRO A 541 10.83 -1.49 21.95
CA PRO A 541 10.57 -2.04 23.27
C PRO A 541 9.17 -1.75 23.82
N TYR A 542 8.54 -0.66 23.38
CA TYR A 542 7.21 -0.24 23.85
C TYR A 542 6.06 -0.68 22.93
N GLY A 543 6.34 -1.34 21.81
CA GLY A 543 5.30 -1.84 20.90
C GLY A 543 4.56 -0.73 20.15
N VAL A 544 5.27 0.31 19.72
CA VAL A 544 4.75 1.36 18.83
C VAL A 544 4.29 0.76 17.51
N PHE A 545 4.98 -0.27 17.01
CA PHE A 545 4.66 -0.99 15.77
C PHE A 545 3.91 -2.31 16.02
N SER A 546 3.55 -2.60 17.28
CA SER A 546 2.82 -3.82 17.70
C SER A 546 1.32 -3.72 17.39
N THR A 547 0.73 -4.82 16.93
CA THR A 547 -0.69 -4.94 16.55
C THR A 547 -1.35 -6.14 17.25
N GLY A 548 -2.68 -6.23 17.19
CA GLY A 548 -3.44 -7.38 17.67
C GLY A 548 -2.93 -8.69 17.07
N ALA A 549 -2.71 -8.71 15.76
CA ALA A 549 -2.15 -9.84 15.03
C ALA A 549 -0.79 -10.26 15.58
N SER A 550 0.16 -9.32 15.69
CA SER A 550 1.52 -9.64 16.13
C SER A 550 1.54 -10.22 17.55
N ARG A 551 0.70 -9.68 18.46
CA ARG A 551 0.57 -10.20 19.82
C ARG A 551 0.02 -11.63 19.85
N ARG A 552 -1.00 -11.95 19.05
CA ARG A 552 -1.55 -13.31 18.94
C ARG A 552 -0.52 -14.31 18.42
N HIS A 553 0.40 -13.87 17.56
CA HIS A 553 1.49 -14.71 17.04
C HIS A 553 2.71 -14.81 17.98
N GLY A 554 2.66 -14.15 19.14
CA GLY A 554 3.70 -14.21 20.17
C GLY A 554 4.89 -13.27 19.92
N PHE A 555 4.70 -12.24 19.09
CA PHE A 555 5.65 -11.13 18.96
C PHE A 555 5.34 -10.09 20.03
N ILE A 556 6.23 -9.97 21.01
CA ILE A 556 5.94 -9.25 22.25
C ILE A 556 7.00 -8.16 22.48
N SER A 557 6.51 -6.94 22.69
CA SER A 557 7.35 -5.83 23.13
C SER A 557 7.38 -5.81 24.66
N PRO A 558 8.58 -5.82 25.29
CA PRO A 558 8.71 -6.03 26.74
C PRO A 558 8.11 -4.91 27.62
N GLN A 559 7.89 -3.72 27.06
CA GLN A 559 7.36 -2.54 27.75
C GLN A 559 6.03 -2.07 27.12
N GLU A 560 5.34 -2.94 26.38
CA GLU A 560 4.04 -2.60 25.77
C GLU A 560 3.03 -2.14 26.83
N GLY A 561 2.32 -1.05 26.54
CA GLY A 561 1.41 -0.38 27.48
C GLY A 561 2.06 0.71 28.35
N GLY A 562 3.39 0.87 28.28
CA GLY A 562 4.09 2.03 28.85
C GLY A 562 3.86 3.32 28.04
N ASN A 563 4.20 4.48 28.63
CA ASN A 563 4.07 5.79 27.98
C ASN A 563 5.21 6.01 26.98
N PHE A 564 5.07 5.49 25.77
CA PHE A 564 6.10 5.63 24.74
C PHE A 564 6.22 7.06 24.19
N ALA A 565 5.15 7.86 24.21
CA ALA A 565 5.21 9.27 23.82
C ALA A 565 6.19 10.02 24.70
N GLU A 566 6.06 9.88 26.02
CA GLU A 566 7.00 10.45 26.99
C GLU A 566 8.40 9.82 26.87
N HIS A 567 8.51 8.52 26.57
CA HIS A 567 9.82 7.89 26.40
C HIS A 567 10.63 8.46 25.23
N TYR A 568 10.01 8.59 24.05
CA TYR A 568 10.71 9.03 22.83
C TYR A 568 10.79 10.55 22.71
N TYR A 569 9.84 11.28 23.28
CA TYR A 569 9.68 12.71 23.07
C TYR A 569 9.62 13.54 24.37
N GLY A 570 9.44 12.92 25.53
CA GLY A 570 9.36 13.63 26.81
C GLY A 570 8.24 14.68 26.82
N ASN A 571 8.52 15.81 27.47
CA ASN A 571 7.53 16.88 27.66
C ASN A 571 7.15 17.61 26.37
N CYS A 572 7.96 17.58 25.30
CA CYS A 572 7.63 18.30 24.07
C CYS A 572 6.29 17.82 23.50
N SER A 573 5.89 16.57 23.77
CA SER A 573 4.64 15.98 23.26
C SER A 573 3.38 16.65 23.83
N SER A 574 3.55 17.33 24.96
CA SER A 574 2.51 18.08 25.66
C SER A 574 2.71 19.60 25.58
N GLN A 575 3.75 20.04 24.86
CA GLN A 575 4.07 21.44 24.66
C GLN A 575 3.76 21.81 23.21
N ASP A 576 3.09 22.93 23.07
CA ASP A 576 2.73 23.59 21.83
C ASP A 576 3.08 25.06 22.10
N SER A 577 4.37 25.35 21.99
CA SER A 577 4.97 26.60 22.46
C SER A 577 4.49 27.80 21.66
N ASP A 578 4.07 27.58 20.41
CA ASP A 578 3.51 28.58 19.51
C ASP A 578 1.98 28.56 19.42
N GLY A 579 1.33 27.51 19.94
CA GLY A 579 -0.12 27.37 20.00
C GLY A 579 -0.73 27.03 18.65
N ASP A 580 0.02 26.43 17.73
CA ASP A 580 -0.42 26.07 16.38
C ASP A 580 -1.20 24.73 16.32
N GLY A 581 -1.21 23.99 17.42
CA GLY A 581 -1.87 22.69 17.55
C GLY A 581 -0.98 21.50 17.16
N ILE A 582 0.28 21.74 16.78
CA ILE A 582 1.32 20.75 16.52
C ILE A 582 2.24 20.74 17.75
N SER A 583 2.60 19.56 18.26
CA SER A 583 3.49 19.55 19.43
C SER A 583 4.91 19.99 19.04
N ASP A 584 5.65 20.61 19.96
CA ASP A 584 7.03 21.05 19.81
C ASP A 584 8.00 19.92 19.39
N CYS A 585 7.60 18.66 19.52
CA CYS A 585 8.37 17.51 19.03
C CYS A 585 8.42 17.42 17.50
N THR A 586 7.37 17.92 16.88
CA THR A 586 7.03 17.81 15.47
C THR A 586 7.24 19.12 14.75
N ASP A 587 6.96 20.24 15.42
CA ASP A 587 7.32 21.55 14.90
C ASP A 587 8.83 21.79 15.00
N ARG A 588 9.54 21.43 13.92
CA ARG A 588 10.98 21.68 13.76
C ARG A 588 11.27 22.95 13.00
N LYS A 589 10.23 23.66 12.53
CA LYS A 589 10.35 24.75 11.58
C LYS A 589 9.29 25.80 11.85
N PRO A 590 9.40 26.50 12.98
CA PRO A 590 8.48 27.56 13.38
C PRO A 590 8.22 28.60 12.27
N ASN A 591 9.20 28.83 11.39
CA ASN A 591 9.10 29.79 10.28
C ASN A 591 8.54 29.23 8.94
N GLU A 592 7.96 28.03 8.93
CA GLU A 592 7.18 27.50 7.81
C GLU A 592 5.68 27.67 8.08
N TYR A 593 4.87 27.84 7.04
CA TYR A 593 3.42 27.96 7.21
C TYR A 593 2.86 26.64 7.77
N SER A 594 2.42 26.64 9.03
CA SER A 594 1.65 25.55 9.63
C SER A 594 0.19 25.68 9.23
N GLY A 595 -0.24 24.85 8.27
CA GLY A 595 -1.66 24.68 7.93
C GLY A 595 -2.25 25.69 6.93
N MET A 596 -3.07 25.16 6.02
CA MET A 596 -4.00 25.93 5.21
C MET A 596 -5.40 25.43 5.50
N TYR A 597 -6.22 26.27 6.11
CA TYR A 597 -7.60 25.95 6.45
C TYR A 597 -8.51 26.56 5.42
N MET A 598 -9.48 25.79 4.95
CA MET A 598 -10.46 26.26 3.97
C MET A 598 -11.86 25.91 4.45
N ARG A 599 -12.76 26.89 4.41
CA ARG A 599 -14.20 26.68 4.56
C ARG A 599 -14.87 27.15 3.27
N ILE A 600 -15.72 26.31 2.70
CA ILE A 600 -16.56 26.63 1.54
C ILE A 600 -18.01 26.63 2.03
N ASP A 601 -18.74 27.72 1.80
CA ASP A 601 -20.12 27.89 2.29
C ASP A 601 -20.97 28.72 1.29
N ASP A 602 -22.30 28.63 1.41
CA ASP A 602 -23.31 29.27 0.54
C ASP A 602 -24.24 30.21 1.33
N ASP A 603 -23.80 30.68 2.49
CA ASP A 603 -24.58 31.40 3.48
C ASP A 603 -25.00 32.83 3.08
N GLY A 604 -24.76 33.25 1.83
CA GLY A 604 -25.46 34.38 1.20
C GLY A 604 -25.26 35.77 1.83
N VAL A 605 -24.37 35.90 2.84
CA VAL A 605 -24.15 37.17 3.54
C VAL A 605 -23.23 38.09 2.74
N GLY A 606 -23.82 38.99 1.95
CA GLY A 606 -23.11 40.04 1.21
C GLY A 606 -22.75 41.23 2.10
N SER A 607 -21.67 41.14 2.88
CA SER A 607 -21.06 42.29 3.56
C SER A 607 -19.65 42.56 3.04
N GLY A 608 -19.34 43.83 2.78
CA GLY A 608 -18.05 44.29 2.26
C GLY A 608 -16.87 44.29 3.25
N THR A 609 -17.10 43.93 4.51
CA THR A 609 -16.11 43.80 5.59
C THR A 609 -16.01 42.33 6.05
N CYS A 610 -14.93 41.97 6.76
CA CYS A 610 -14.70 40.62 7.32
C CYS A 610 -15.61 40.28 8.53
N ASN A 611 -16.78 40.94 8.67
CA ASN A 611 -17.79 40.91 9.76
C ASN A 611 -18.38 39.53 10.15
N VAL A 612 -17.68 38.44 9.87
CA VAL A 612 -17.95 37.08 10.37
C VAL A 612 -16.96 36.67 11.45
N ALA A 613 -15.93 37.49 11.71
CA ALA A 613 -15.05 37.29 12.84
C ALA A 613 -14.54 38.61 13.43
N ASP A 614 -15.11 38.99 14.58
CA ASP A 614 -14.64 40.12 15.39
C ASP A 614 -13.58 39.68 16.42
N SER A 615 -13.36 38.36 16.54
CA SER A 615 -12.33 37.76 17.40
C SER A 615 -11.64 36.57 16.74
N TRP A 616 -10.42 36.26 17.16
CA TRP A 616 -9.65 35.14 16.62
C TRP A 616 -10.35 33.80 16.83
N ASN A 617 -11.01 33.62 17.98
CA ASN A 617 -11.74 32.39 18.28
C ASN A 617 -12.95 32.21 17.36
N GLU A 618 -13.66 33.30 17.04
CA GLU A 618 -14.77 33.30 16.09
C GLU A 618 -14.25 32.97 14.67
N MET A 619 -13.17 33.62 14.24
CA MET A 619 -12.49 33.33 12.97
C MET A 619 -12.12 31.84 12.88
N ARG A 620 -11.47 31.29 13.91
CA ARG A 620 -11.03 29.89 13.91
C ARG A 620 -12.19 28.90 13.90
N SER A 621 -13.30 29.23 14.55
CA SER A 621 -14.51 28.39 14.59
C SER A 621 -15.17 28.23 13.23
N ASN A 622 -14.83 29.09 12.26
CA ASN A 622 -15.36 28.98 10.91
C ASN A 622 -14.73 27.83 10.11
N PHE A 623 -13.62 27.26 10.55
CA PHE A 623 -12.86 26.26 9.82
C PHE A 623 -12.97 24.86 10.44
N GLY A 624 -12.91 23.83 9.60
CA GLY A 624 -12.89 22.42 10.03
C GLY A 624 -11.55 21.99 10.65
N ALA A 625 -11.37 20.68 10.78
CA ALA A 625 -10.12 20.09 11.27
C ALA A 625 -8.92 20.44 10.36
N ASP A 626 -7.75 20.54 10.97
CA ASP A 626 -6.50 20.96 10.38
C ASP A 626 -6.12 20.07 9.19
N GLN A 627 -5.79 20.69 8.06
CA GLN A 627 -5.19 20.02 6.92
C GLN A 627 -3.77 20.55 6.74
N GLU A 628 -2.80 19.69 7.02
CA GLU A 628 -1.38 19.98 6.78
C GLU A 628 -1.16 20.04 5.26
N GLN A 629 -0.82 21.22 4.73
CA GLN A 629 -0.49 21.40 3.31
C GLN A 629 0.91 21.97 3.14
N ASN A 630 1.76 21.23 2.43
CA ASN A 630 3.11 21.65 2.11
C ASN A 630 3.10 22.72 1.00
N MET A 631 3.12 23.99 1.39
CA MET A 631 3.13 25.14 0.46
C MET A 631 4.44 25.29 -0.34
N ARG A 632 5.49 24.47 -0.10
CA ARG A 632 6.77 24.55 -0.85
C ARG A 632 6.67 24.06 -2.30
N ALA A 633 5.56 23.43 -2.70
CA ALA A 633 5.40 22.78 -4.01
C ALA A 633 4.81 23.66 -5.13
N GLY A 634 4.33 24.88 -4.84
CA GLY A 634 4.01 25.93 -5.84
C GLY A 634 5.09 27.01 -5.73
N TRP A 635 5.45 27.82 -6.71
CA TRP A 635 4.70 28.99 -7.14
C TRP A 635 5.63 29.70 -8.16
N ASP A 636 5.96 29.06 -9.30
CA ASP A 636 6.69 29.75 -10.37
C ASP A 636 5.71 30.63 -11.16
N TYR A 637 5.95 31.95 -11.13
CA TYR A 637 5.12 32.95 -11.80
C TYR A 637 5.64 33.23 -13.21
N ASP A 638 4.87 32.83 -14.22
CA ASP A 638 5.13 33.24 -15.61
C ASP A 638 4.68 34.69 -15.79
N THR A 639 5.64 35.60 -15.64
CA THR A 639 5.47 37.04 -15.83
C THR A 639 4.89 37.44 -17.20
N LYS A 640 5.04 36.60 -18.23
CA LYS A 640 4.61 36.89 -19.60
C LYS A 640 3.14 36.55 -19.83
N ASN A 641 2.65 35.51 -19.17
CA ASN A 641 1.28 35.01 -19.32
C ASN A 641 0.37 35.37 -18.13
N HIS A 642 0.92 35.98 -17.08
CA HIS A 642 0.19 36.26 -15.83
C HIS A 642 -0.45 34.99 -15.23
N SER A 643 0.24 33.84 -15.37
CA SER A 643 -0.21 32.54 -14.89
C SER A 643 0.83 31.93 -13.94
N TYR A 644 0.33 31.17 -12.96
CA TYR A 644 1.17 30.33 -12.12
C TYR A 644 1.27 28.95 -12.78
N HIS A 645 2.47 28.41 -12.90
CA HIS A 645 2.68 27.05 -13.37
C HIS A 645 3.47 26.26 -12.33
N ALA A 646 2.88 25.18 -11.83
CA ALA A 646 3.62 24.09 -11.22
C ALA A 646 2.87 22.79 -11.51
N SER A 647 3.52 21.82 -12.13
CA SER A 647 2.99 20.47 -12.36
C SER A 647 2.75 19.68 -11.05
N SER A 648 3.14 20.24 -9.90
CA SER A 648 3.03 19.67 -8.55
C SER A 648 2.01 20.38 -7.65
N TYR A 649 1.41 21.50 -8.07
CA TYR A 649 0.36 22.17 -7.29
C TYR A 649 -1.01 21.61 -7.68
N ASN A 650 -1.39 20.49 -7.06
CA ASN A 650 -2.69 19.87 -7.29
C ASN A 650 -3.69 20.35 -6.23
N TRP A 651 -4.13 21.61 -6.37
CA TRP A 651 -5.21 22.17 -5.55
C TRP A 651 -6.56 21.85 -6.20
N ASP A 652 -7.28 20.86 -5.65
CA ASP A 652 -8.59 20.43 -6.11
C ASP A 652 -9.55 20.23 -4.91
N PRO A 653 -10.05 21.33 -4.29
CA PRO A 653 -10.98 21.21 -3.17
C PRO A 653 -12.30 20.59 -3.61
N VAL A 654 -12.83 19.65 -2.82
CA VAL A 654 -14.13 19.02 -3.07
C VAL A 654 -15.24 20.06 -2.86
N TRP A 655 -15.85 20.53 -3.95
CA TRP A 655 -16.93 21.51 -3.92
C TRP A 655 -18.22 20.87 -3.39
N PRO A 656 -18.81 21.36 -2.27
CA PRO A 656 -19.96 20.71 -1.66
C PRO A 656 -21.21 20.68 -2.55
N ASN A 657 -21.36 21.56 -3.55
CA ASN A 657 -22.42 21.56 -4.57
C ASN A 657 -22.11 22.57 -5.69
N SER A 658 -22.72 22.42 -6.86
CA SER A 658 -22.55 23.26 -8.08
C SER A 658 -23.06 24.71 -7.97
N GLY A 659 -23.30 25.23 -6.76
CA GLY A 659 -23.92 26.53 -6.50
C GLY A 659 -23.18 27.47 -5.54
N GLY A 660 -22.26 26.96 -4.70
CA GLY A 660 -21.59 27.78 -3.69
C GLY A 660 -20.64 28.80 -4.32
N ARG A 661 -20.77 30.08 -3.93
CA ARG A 661 -19.94 31.17 -4.49
C ARG A 661 -19.08 31.90 -3.46
N SER A 662 -19.11 31.48 -2.20
CA SER A 662 -18.31 32.07 -1.11
C SER A 662 -17.32 31.06 -0.56
N TRP A 663 -16.13 31.52 -0.18
CA TRP A 663 -15.12 30.70 0.45
C TRP A 663 -14.23 31.55 1.35
N GLU A 664 -13.68 30.89 2.36
CA GLU A 664 -12.77 31.44 3.35
C GLU A 664 -11.51 30.59 3.39
N VAL A 665 -10.36 31.25 3.51
CA VAL A 665 -9.06 30.61 3.68
C VAL A 665 -8.32 31.28 4.82
N LEU A 666 -7.78 30.46 5.72
CA LEU A 666 -6.85 30.87 6.76
C LEU A 666 -5.50 30.21 6.49
N MET A 667 -4.44 31.00 6.52
CA MET A 667 -3.06 30.50 6.53
C MET A 667 -2.43 30.92 7.85
N SER A 668 -1.75 30.01 8.52
CA SER A 668 -1.04 30.29 9.77
C SER A 668 0.46 30.07 9.57
N ALA A 669 1.27 30.89 10.21
CA ALA A 669 2.72 30.78 10.22
C ALA A 669 3.29 31.40 11.49
N GLU A 670 4.52 31.06 11.85
CA GLU A 670 5.27 31.92 12.77
C GLU A 670 6.25 32.85 12.06
N PHE A 671 6.47 33.99 12.71
CA PHE A 671 7.41 35.01 12.29
C PHE A 671 8.45 35.21 13.39
N THR A 672 9.71 34.86 13.11
CA THR A 672 10.84 35.14 14.00
C THR A 672 11.51 36.48 13.66
N ALA A 673 11.62 37.36 14.63
CA ALA A 673 12.32 38.64 14.49
C ALA A 673 13.85 38.45 14.53
N ASP A 674 14.55 38.70 13.42
CA ASP A 674 16.02 38.63 13.37
C ASP A 674 16.71 39.75 14.18
N ALA A 675 16.00 40.84 14.49
CA ALA A 675 16.49 41.93 15.31
C ALA A 675 15.37 42.57 16.12
N ALA A 676 15.70 43.10 17.30
CA ALA A 676 14.74 43.85 18.12
C ALA A 676 14.27 45.12 17.39
N GLY A 677 12.96 45.35 17.33
CA GLY A 677 12.38 46.55 16.71
C GLY A 677 10.90 46.42 16.42
N ARG A 678 10.36 47.43 15.72
CA ARG A 678 8.96 47.52 15.34
C ARG A 678 8.72 46.88 13.98
N TYR A 679 7.88 45.85 13.96
CA TYR A 679 7.48 45.11 12.76
C TYR A 679 6.02 45.43 12.45
N CYS A 680 5.74 45.85 11.22
CA CYS A 680 4.38 46.11 10.78
C CYS A 680 3.99 45.12 9.69
N PHE A 681 2.73 44.68 9.71
CA PHE A 681 2.20 43.69 8.79
C PHE A 681 1.02 44.25 8.01
N SER A 682 0.85 43.78 6.77
CA SER A 682 -0.32 44.09 5.94
C SER A 682 -0.52 43.00 4.90
N GLN A 683 -1.63 43.03 4.19
CA GLN A 683 -1.80 42.19 3.00
C GLN A 683 -2.60 42.92 1.93
N ASP A 684 -2.32 42.61 0.68
CA ASP A 684 -3.08 43.05 -0.48
C ASP A 684 -3.93 41.87 -0.97
N ASN A 685 -5.26 42.05 -0.97
CA ASN A 685 -6.23 41.03 -1.35
C ASN A 685 -6.60 41.04 -2.84
N GLY A 686 -5.84 41.76 -3.67
CA GLY A 686 -5.89 41.65 -5.13
C GLY A 686 -7.13 42.24 -5.82
N SER A 687 -7.91 43.09 -5.15
CA SER A 687 -9.18 43.66 -5.65
C SER A 687 -9.06 44.71 -6.79
N THR A 688 -8.18 44.49 -7.78
CA THR A 688 -8.13 45.29 -9.01
C THR A 688 -8.47 44.43 -10.24
N GLY A 689 -9.76 44.25 -10.50
CA GLY A 689 -10.25 43.53 -11.67
C GLY A 689 -11.74 43.75 -11.90
N THR A 690 -12.13 44.05 -13.13
CA THR A 690 -13.47 44.48 -13.58
C THR A 690 -14.58 43.42 -13.47
N GLY A 691 -14.37 42.35 -12.69
CA GLY A 691 -15.32 41.24 -12.51
C GLY A 691 -15.74 40.98 -11.05
N ILE A 692 -15.10 41.63 -10.07
CA ILE A 692 -15.52 41.60 -8.66
C ILE A 692 -16.27 42.92 -8.43
N ALA A 693 -17.59 42.86 -8.23
CA ALA A 693 -18.45 44.05 -8.16
C ALA A 693 -17.92 45.07 -7.13
N GLN A 694 -17.30 46.14 -7.63
CA GLN A 694 -16.92 47.36 -6.89
C GLN A 694 -16.16 47.20 -5.56
N GLY A 695 -15.50 46.06 -5.31
CA GLY A 695 -14.75 45.79 -4.08
C GLY A 695 -15.59 45.21 -2.92
N TRP A 696 -16.90 45.01 -3.09
CA TRP A 696 -17.85 44.69 -2.00
C TRP A 696 -17.84 43.22 -1.55
N ASN A 697 -16.97 42.40 -2.15
CA ASN A 697 -17.08 40.95 -2.16
C ASN A 697 -15.81 40.23 -1.69
N ALA A 698 -14.79 40.96 -1.19
CA ALA A 698 -13.57 40.34 -0.68
C ALA A 698 -12.98 41.16 0.45
N CYS A 699 -12.50 40.47 1.48
CA CYS A 699 -11.80 41.08 2.61
C CYS A 699 -10.65 40.18 3.08
N ALA A 700 -9.68 40.76 3.77
CA ALA A 700 -8.59 40.01 4.35
C ALA A 700 -8.09 40.63 5.67
N GLN A 701 -7.82 39.81 6.68
CA GLN A 701 -7.25 40.20 7.97
C GLN A 701 -5.87 39.56 8.23
N VAL A 702 -4.98 40.34 8.85
CA VAL A 702 -3.72 39.84 9.41
C VAL A 702 -3.87 39.86 10.93
N TRP A 703 -3.67 38.71 11.54
CA TRP A 703 -3.69 38.51 12.98
C TRP A 703 -2.28 38.29 13.48
N VAL A 704 -1.90 38.97 14.55
CA VAL A 704 -0.67 38.71 15.29
C VAL A 704 -1.03 38.42 16.73
N ASN A 705 -0.60 37.26 17.24
CA ASN A 705 -0.95 36.77 18.58
C ASN A 705 -2.44 36.95 18.89
N LYS A 706 -3.31 36.51 17.96
CA LYS A 706 -4.78 36.56 18.07
C LYS A 706 -5.40 37.96 18.11
N ASN A 707 -4.64 39.01 17.78
CA ASN A 707 -5.14 40.36 17.63
C ASN A 707 -5.08 40.80 16.17
N ILE A 708 -6.15 41.42 15.66
CA ILE A 708 -6.15 42.01 14.32
C ILE A 708 -5.15 43.16 14.30
N VAL A 709 -4.15 43.05 13.43
CA VAL A 709 -3.15 44.12 13.20
C VAL A 709 -3.31 44.78 11.84
N SER A 710 -4.01 44.16 10.90
CA SER A 710 -4.36 44.78 9.62
C SER A 710 -5.65 44.17 9.08
N GLU A 711 -6.51 45.00 8.49
CA GLU A 711 -7.67 44.57 7.73
C GLU A 711 -7.79 45.37 6.43
N VAL A 712 -8.18 44.70 5.35
CA VAL A 712 -8.44 45.31 4.03
C VAL A 712 -9.77 44.78 3.45
N GLY A 713 -10.64 45.68 2.96
CA GLY A 713 -11.97 45.38 2.43
C GLY A 713 -12.72 46.62 1.91
N HIS A 714 -14.00 46.48 1.51
CA HIS A 714 -14.85 47.62 1.16
C HIS A 714 -15.24 48.39 2.43
N ASP A 715 -15.13 49.72 2.40
CA ASP A 715 -15.32 50.62 3.55
C ASP A 715 -14.39 50.38 4.75
N SER A 716 -13.44 49.43 4.69
CA SER A 716 -12.31 49.47 5.60
C SER A 716 -11.53 50.74 5.23
N ALA A 717 -11.63 51.78 6.05
CA ALA A 717 -10.57 52.79 6.10
C ALA A 717 -9.26 52.01 6.07
N LEU A 718 -8.30 52.39 5.23
CA LEU A 718 -6.95 51.85 5.23
C LEU A 718 -6.39 52.00 6.66
N LEU A 719 -6.74 51.09 7.57
CA LEU A 719 -6.22 50.93 8.91
C LEU A 719 -4.85 50.32 8.69
N ARG A 720 -3.96 51.15 8.15
CA ARG A 720 -2.59 50.78 7.89
C ARG A 720 -1.86 50.69 9.23
N GLN A 721 -1.31 49.50 9.43
CA GLN A 721 -0.11 49.19 10.20
C GLN A 721 -0.32 49.07 11.72
N GLY A 722 -1.04 48.02 12.13
CA GLY A 722 -0.80 47.39 13.41
C GLY A 722 0.62 46.82 13.41
N CYS A 723 1.51 47.54 14.07
CA CYS A 723 2.87 47.10 14.28
C CYS A 723 2.97 46.46 15.67
N VAL A 724 3.88 45.50 15.80
CA VAL A 724 4.25 44.91 17.08
C VAL A 724 5.74 45.15 17.31
N ASP A 725 6.09 45.44 18.55
CA ASP A 725 7.48 45.56 18.96
C ASP A 725 7.96 44.17 19.38
N LEU A 726 8.98 43.66 18.68
CA LEU A 726 9.53 42.32 18.90
C LEU A 726 10.98 42.44 19.39
N ALA A 727 11.39 41.55 20.29
CA ALA A 727 12.79 41.37 20.66
C ALA A 727 13.53 40.52 19.63
N THR A 728 14.87 40.57 19.64
CA THR A 728 15.70 39.68 18.81
C THR A 728 15.39 38.22 19.13
N ASN A 729 15.19 37.40 18.10
CA ASN A 729 14.76 36.00 18.15
C ASN A 729 13.41 35.78 18.84
N GLN A 730 12.60 36.82 19.03
CA GLN A 730 11.23 36.63 19.48
C GLN A 730 10.40 36.11 18.30
N THR A 731 9.72 34.99 18.54
CA THR A 731 8.78 34.40 17.59
C THR A 731 7.35 34.81 17.93
N ILE A 732 6.54 35.07 16.91
CA ILE A 732 5.13 35.41 17.03
C ILE A 732 4.29 34.66 16.01
N ARG A 733 3.05 34.32 16.38
CA ARG A 733 2.07 33.75 15.47
C ARG A 733 1.51 34.81 14.53
N LEU A 734 1.47 34.48 13.25
CA LEU A 734 0.89 35.27 12.17
C LEU A 734 -0.22 34.45 11.48
N ASP A 735 -1.46 34.94 11.52
CA ASP A 735 -2.55 34.34 10.74
C ASP A 735 -3.04 35.29 9.63
N LEU A 736 -3.15 34.77 8.42
CA LEU A 736 -3.65 35.46 7.23
C LEU A 736 -5.01 34.90 6.86
N TYR A 737 -6.06 35.65 7.16
CA TYR A 737 -7.43 35.31 6.85
C TYR A 737 -7.89 36.03 5.58
N ASN A 738 -8.47 35.29 4.64
CA ASN A 738 -9.05 35.81 3.40
C ASN A 738 -10.46 35.26 3.24
N ARG A 739 -11.41 36.14 2.93
CA ARG A 739 -12.80 35.78 2.66
C ARG A 739 -13.23 36.38 1.33
N HIS A 740 -13.83 35.56 0.49
CA HIS A 740 -14.32 35.94 -0.82
C HIS A 740 -15.78 35.52 -0.99
N HIS A 741 -16.60 36.44 -1.51
CA HIS A 741 -18.01 36.26 -1.76
C HIS A 741 -18.30 36.39 -3.26
N ASN A 742 -19.12 35.49 -3.80
CA ASN A 742 -19.51 35.46 -5.20
C ASN A 742 -18.32 35.52 -6.21
N ALA A 743 -17.20 34.87 -5.86
CA ALA A 743 -15.96 34.96 -6.62
C ALA A 743 -15.76 33.72 -7.52
N ASN A 744 -15.64 33.94 -8.84
CA ASN A 744 -15.34 32.87 -9.79
C ASN A 744 -13.83 32.57 -9.75
N LEU A 745 -13.44 31.42 -9.19
CA LEU A 745 -12.05 31.00 -8.98
C LEU A 745 -11.24 30.73 -10.26
N SER A 746 -11.81 30.96 -11.44
CA SER A 746 -11.11 30.85 -12.74
C SER A 746 -9.91 31.79 -12.93
N ARG A 747 -9.68 32.76 -12.03
CA ARG A 747 -8.50 33.63 -12.03
C ARG A 747 -7.88 33.62 -10.63
N SER A 748 -6.62 33.20 -10.58
CA SER A 748 -5.89 32.75 -9.40
C SER A 748 -5.94 33.71 -8.21
N PHE A 749 -6.11 33.10 -7.03
CA PHE A 749 -5.87 33.62 -5.68
C PHE A 749 -4.60 34.49 -5.62
N ILE A 750 -4.66 35.71 -5.07
CA ILE A 750 -3.43 36.37 -4.61
C ILE A 750 -3.68 37.20 -3.33
N SER A 751 -3.69 36.52 -2.18
CA SER A 751 -3.28 37.17 -0.93
C SER A 751 -1.79 37.50 -1.04
N ARG A 752 -1.45 38.79 -0.92
CA ARG A 752 -0.07 39.29 -0.98
C ARG A 752 0.30 39.87 0.37
N PRO A 753 0.65 39.02 1.36
CA PRO A 753 1.09 39.51 2.65
C PRO A 753 2.41 40.29 2.48
N ARG A 754 2.57 41.33 3.29
CA ARG A 754 3.74 42.21 3.30
C ARG A 754 4.10 42.59 4.73
N TRP A 755 5.37 42.92 4.93
CA TRP A 755 5.87 43.41 6.20
C TRP A 755 6.90 44.51 6.02
N CYS A 756 7.14 45.31 7.07
CA CYS A 756 8.21 46.27 7.12
C CYS A 756 8.80 46.40 8.54
N PHE A 757 10.01 46.93 8.63
CA PHE A 757 10.76 47.14 9.87
C PHE A 757 11.11 48.62 10.03
N GLY A 758 10.65 49.29 11.10
CA GLY A 758 10.98 50.71 11.34
C GLY A 758 9.93 51.53 12.13
N GLY A 759 10.23 52.83 12.32
CA GLY A 759 9.40 53.79 13.05
C GLY A 759 8.20 54.35 12.27
N SER A 760 7.29 55.01 12.98
CA SER A 760 5.87 55.26 12.66
C SER A 760 5.50 56.11 11.43
N SER A 761 6.43 56.44 10.53
CA SER A 761 6.10 57.34 9.39
C SER A 761 6.31 56.75 8.00
N ASP A 762 7.26 55.83 7.78
CA ASP A 762 7.69 55.61 6.39
C ASP A 762 7.63 54.16 5.88
N CYS A 763 7.44 53.12 6.72
CA CYS A 763 7.31 51.69 6.35
C CYS A 763 7.95 51.32 4.99
N THR A 764 9.26 51.55 4.86
CA THR A 764 10.04 51.36 3.62
C THR A 764 11.39 50.72 3.97
N PRO A 765 11.86 49.68 3.24
CA PRO A 765 11.17 49.06 2.12
C PRO A 765 9.99 48.20 2.57
N ASP A 766 8.89 48.29 1.81
CA ASP A 766 7.76 47.36 1.86
C ASP A 766 8.24 46.01 1.34
N ARG A 767 8.35 45.02 2.23
CA ARG A 767 8.90 43.70 1.90
C ARG A 767 7.76 42.73 1.67
N LYS A 768 7.80 42.06 0.52
CA LYS A 768 7.00 40.86 0.31
C LYS A 768 7.58 39.74 1.17
N PHE A 769 6.73 38.84 1.63
CA PHE A 769 7.22 37.56 2.13
C PHE A 769 7.80 36.77 0.96
N GLU A 770 9.03 36.28 1.08
CA GLU A 770 9.61 35.37 0.09
C GLU A 770 8.95 34.00 0.24
N GLN A 771 8.52 33.43 -0.87
CA GLN A 771 8.01 32.07 -0.90
C GLN A 771 9.17 31.13 -0.59
N ASN A 772 9.15 30.63 0.66
CA ASN A 772 9.84 29.45 1.20
C ASN A 772 10.62 29.66 2.51
N GLN A 773 10.81 30.89 3.02
CA GLN A 773 11.32 31.15 4.38
C GLN A 773 10.86 32.53 4.92
N LEU A 774 10.07 32.55 5.99
CA LEU A 774 9.69 33.77 6.72
C LEU A 774 10.85 34.26 7.59
N LYS A 775 11.83 34.96 7.02
CA LYS A 775 13.00 35.49 7.73
C LYS A 775 13.26 36.98 7.47
N ALA A 776 13.62 37.74 8.51
CA ALA A 776 13.76 39.20 8.47
C ALA A 776 15.22 39.68 8.22
N ILE A 777 15.73 39.59 6.99
CA ILE A 777 17.14 39.93 6.70
C ILE A 777 17.44 41.43 6.90
N SER A 778 18.41 41.80 7.74
CA SER A 778 18.83 43.20 7.92
C SER A 778 19.43 43.79 6.63
N HIS A 779 19.33 45.12 6.45
CA HIS A 779 19.80 45.82 5.24
C HIS A 779 21.31 45.65 4.99
N GLU A 780 22.09 45.23 5.99
CA GLU A 780 23.54 45.04 5.89
C GLU A 780 23.95 43.71 5.24
N ASN A 781 23.00 42.78 5.01
CA ASN A 781 23.28 41.41 4.55
C ASN A 781 22.57 41.01 3.24
N LEU A 782 22.04 41.97 2.47
CA LEU A 782 21.49 41.68 1.14
C LEU A 782 22.63 41.57 0.11
N PRO A 783 22.70 40.52 -0.73
CA PRO A 783 23.55 40.54 -1.91
C PRO A 783 23.10 41.68 -2.84
N GLN A 784 24.05 42.47 -3.37
CA GLN A 784 23.77 43.57 -4.32
C GLN A 784 23.12 43.09 -5.61
#